data_AF-A0A955K181-F1
#
_entry.id   AF-A0A955K181-F1
#
_cell.length_a   1.000
_cell.length_b   1.000
_cell.length_c   1.000
_cell.angle_alpha   90.00
_cell.angle_beta   90.00
_cell.angle_gamma   90.00
#
_symmetry.space_group_name_H-M   'P 1'
#
loop_
_entity.id
_entity.type
_entity.pdbx_description
1 polymer ?
#
loop_
_entity_poly.entity_id
_entity_poly.type
_entity_poly.pdbx_seq_one_letter_code
_entity_poly.pdbx_strand_id
1 'polypeptide(L)'
;MLRLIKLSFIISLLIILMFPVTANALSGADWRAGNIISDSTFYNNGDMSAVAIQNFLNSKLISCDTWGTKSYSGNQTRAQYATSRGYPPPYTCLKDYSQNGKSSAQIIKEASDAHQISPRILLVLLQKEQSLVTDDWPWSVQYRSATGYGCPDTAPCDAQYYGFTNQVNKAAWQFRRYATNPGSYRYKPFQSNYIQYNPNTACGGTNVYVENYATAGLYNYTPYQPNPSALANLYGIGDSCGAYGNRNFWRLFSDWFGNPQQSNYECDSKSSSVKCVWSLTNSAGGQLLTVSSTERDNAINKYHWRYEGIAFYASSTQKTATIPVYRLQGGGRYYFTANTAERNALLNSPGWTDEGIGFYAYPSTTSANASKTVDKLYNTSSGQYYWTADSARMQLLQQNGYTTQTPNFRGLSKIGNITPASSSRNNIYELRNLTNGFLYTTNLAEAENAVSMGFSFVDTLTSSPISNIGSPVYRLRGARGWLFTTNPNERNNAISRYGYSDEGIGFYMDGFSGRIYRLTNVDSSTFKYTGSIGNLMNIVNTSGWKYDGTLYNLNTPLLPVFRFLSAYNGRHFYTIDINEATNISNKGWDYEAVAFYASTSQGQPVYRLRFSNKYLYTVSENEKNNAISKYKYSYEGVVYYVSISSTDTPVYRLQGGNDEYFYTSSVIERDDAIRHYRYRSEGVGFYLPTGN
;
A
#
# COMPACT_ATOMS: atom_id res chain seq x y z
N MET A 1 -41.47 -45.00 34.26
CA MET A 1 -41.68 -43.66 34.84
C MET A 1 -41.09 -42.66 33.84
N LEU A 2 -41.95 -42.05 33.02
CA LEU A 2 -41.57 -41.09 31.97
C LEU A 2 -40.97 -39.83 32.59
N ARG A 3 -39.80 -39.38 32.11
CA ARG A 3 -39.44 -37.97 32.11
C ARG A 3 -38.89 -37.58 30.74
N LEU A 4 -39.74 -36.89 29.99
CA LEU A 4 -39.41 -36.09 28.82
C LEU A 4 -38.47 -34.94 29.23
N ILE A 5 -37.35 -34.77 28.52
CA ILE A 5 -36.70 -33.46 28.38
C ILE A 5 -36.42 -33.25 26.89
N LYS A 6 -37.09 -32.22 26.34
CA LYS A 6 -37.02 -31.78 24.95
C LYS A 6 -35.60 -31.29 24.63
N LEU A 7 -34.96 -31.93 23.64
CA LEU A 7 -33.78 -31.39 22.99
C LEU A 7 -34.23 -30.25 22.06
N SER A 8 -33.99 -28.99 22.44
CA SER A 8 -34.08 -27.87 21.51
C SER A 8 -32.77 -27.80 20.72
N PHE A 9 -32.84 -28.12 19.44
CA PHE A 9 -31.75 -27.90 18.48
C PHE A 9 -31.52 -26.39 18.33
N ILE A 10 -30.41 -25.87 18.86
CA ILE A 10 -29.88 -24.57 18.44
C ILE A 10 -28.98 -24.84 17.24
N ILE A 11 -29.53 -24.62 16.05
CA ILE A 11 -28.76 -24.52 14.81
C ILE A 11 -27.98 -23.20 14.90
N SER A 12 -26.70 -23.27 15.28
CA SER A 12 -25.78 -22.15 15.06
C SER A 12 -25.46 -22.08 13.57
N LEU A 13 -26.33 -21.38 12.85
CA LEU A 13 -26.11 -20.93 11.49
C LEU A 13 -24.91 -19.98 11.51
N LEU A 14 -23.75 -20.43 11.01
CA LEU A 14 -22.58 -19.57 10.83
C LEU A 14 -22.90 -18.61 9.66
N ILE A 15 -23.59 -17.51 9.99
CA ILE A 15 -23.78 -16.38 9.09
C ILE A 15 -22.40 -15.75 8.92
N ILE A 16 -21.80 -15.95 7.75
CA ILE A 16 -20.70 -15.10 7.29
C ILE A 16 -21.30 -13.69 7.20
N LEU A 17 -21.08 -12.88 8.23
CA LEU A 17 -21.27 -11.43 8.18
C LEU A 17 -20.21 -10.89 7.21
N MET A 18 -20.48 -11.02 5.92
CA MET A 18 -20.02 -10.02 4.96
C MET A 18 -20.65 -8.72 5.46
N PHE A 19 -19.88 -7.90 6.17
CA PHE A 19 -20.27 -6.50 6.28
C PHE A 19 -20.30 -5.98 4.85
N PRO A 20 -21.46 -5.60 4.29
CA PRO A 20 -21.44 -4.84 3.08
C PRO A 20 -20.60 -3.61 3.39
N VAL A 21 -19.51 -3.37 2.65
CA VAL A 21 -19.03 -2.00 2.52
C VAL A 21 -20.15 -1.30 1.77
N THR A 22 -21.09 -0.74 2.52
CA THR A 22 -22.08 0.17 1.96
C THR A 22 -21.28 1.33 1.42
N ALA A 23 -21.05 1.36 0.10
CA ALA A 23 -20.74 2.60 -0.56
C ALA A 23 -21.95 3.50 -0.32
N ASN A 24 -21.84 4.39 0.68
CA ASN A 24 -22.89 5.37 0.92
C ASN A 24 -22.95 6.24 -0.33
N ALA A 25 -24.08 6.20 -1.03
CA ALA A 25 -24.32 7.14 -2.11
C ALA A 25 -24.20 8.55 -1.54
N LEU A 26 -23.41 9.40 -2.20
CA LEU A 26 -23.23 10.80 -1.80
C LEU A 26 -24.61 11.46 -1.64
N SER A 27 -24.87 12.05 -0.47
CA SER A 27 -26.15 12.65 -0.15
C SER A 27 -26.06 14.17 -0.18
N GLY A 28 -27.11 14.86 -0.64
CA GLY A 28 -27.18 16.32 -0.54
C GLY A 28 -27.08 16.83 0.90
N ALA A 29 -27.32 15.98 1.89
CA ALA A 29 -27.12 16.27 3.31
C ALA A 29 -25.63 16.43 3.70
N ASP A 30 -24.70 15.86 2.92
CA ASP A 30 -23.26 15.97 3.14
C ASP A 30 -22.68 17.32 2.63
N TRP A 31 -23.53 18.13 1.97
CA TRP A 31 -23.15 19.45 1.50
C TRP A 31 -22.89 20.41 2.66
N ARG A 32 -21.71 21.04 2.65
CA ARG A 32 -21.35 22.09 3.60
C ARG A 32 -21.06 23.37 2.86
N ALA A 33 -22.03 24.28 2.84
CA ALA A 33 -21.91 25.55 2.13
C ALA A 33 -20.69 26.38 2.58
N GLY A 34 -20.33 26.31 3.86
CA GLY A 34 -19.15 26.98 4.43
C GLY A 34 -17.82 26.27 4.18
N ASN A 35 -17.84 25.00 3.79
CA ASN A 35 -16.67 24.15 3.62
C ASN A 35 -16.90 23.15 2.50
N ILE A 36 -16.93 23.66 1.27
CA ILE A 36 -17.14 22.85 0.07
C ILE A 36 -15.98 21.85 -0.07
N ILE A 37 -14.77 22.30 0.26
CA ILE A 37 -13.53 21.54 0.19
C ILE A 37 -12.53 22.17 1.17
N SER A 38 -11.69 21.33 1.77
CA SER A 38 -10.69 21.82 2.73
C SER A 38 -9.50 22.50 2.02
N ASP A 39 -8.87 23.48 2.67
CA ASP A 39 -7.62 24.09 2.17
C ASP A 39 -6.52 23.04 1.94
N SER A 40 -6.42 22.06 2.85
CA SER A 40 -5.45 20.96 2.75
C SER A 40 -5.67 20.07 1.54
N THR A 41 -6.92 19.90 1.10
CA THR A 41 -7.23 19.16 -0.13
C THR A 41 -6.96 20.03 -1.36
N PHE A 42 -7.38 21.29 -1.30
CA PHE A 42 -7.37 22.19 -2.46
C PHE A 42 -5.97 22.65 -2.88
N TYR A 43 -5.10 22.91 -1.90
CA TYR A 43 -3.77 23.49 -2.12
C TYR A 43 -2.64 22.46 -2.06
N ASN A 44 -2.95 21.17 -2.15
CA ASN A 44 -1.96 20.08 -2.16
C ASN A 44 -1.51 19.74 -3.59
N ASN A 45 -0.52 20.47 -4.12
CA ASN A 45 0.05 20.19 -5.45
C ASN A 45 0.82 18.86 -5.55
N GLY A 46 1.09 18.19 -4.42
CA GLY A 46 1.77 16.90 -4.35
C GLY A 46 0.85 15.68 -4.50
N ASP A 47 -0.48 15.86 -4.57
CA ASP A 47 -1.42 14.74 -4.48
C ASP A 47 -1.58 13.87 -5.74
N MET A 48 -1.00 14.32 -6.88
CA MET A 48 -0.84 13.55 -8.12
C MET A 48 0.43 13.96 -8.88
N SER A 49 1.16 12.98 -9.43
CA SER A 49 2.21 13.21 -10.43
C SER A 49 1.63 13.33 -11.84
N ALA A 50 2.41 13.81 -12.83
CA ALA A 50 1.99 13.83 -14.24
C ALA A 50 1.55 12.45 -14.74
N VAL A 51 2.23 11.38 -14.31
CA VAL A 51 1.86 9.99 -14.63
C VAL A 51 0.53 9.61 -13.98
N ALA A 52 0.31 9.95 -12.71
CA ALA A 52 -0.94 9.67 -12.03
C ALA A 52 -2.13 10.40 -12.68
N ILE A 53 -1.91 11.64 -13.14
CA ILE A 53 -2.92 12.41 -13.90
C ILE A 53 -3.24 11.70 -15.22
N GLN A 54 -2.23 11.26 -15.97
CA GLN A 54 -2.44 10.54 -17.22
C GLN A 54 -3.22 9.23 -17.00
N ASN A 55 -2.87 8.46 -15.97
CA ASN A 55 -3.58 7.23 -15.62
C ASN A 55 -5.04 7.50 -15.24
N PHE A 56 -5.31 8.60 -14.55
CA PHE A 56 -6.68 9.02 -14.24
C PHE A 56 -7.47 9.38 -15.50
N LEU A 57 -6.89 10.15 -16.43
CA LEU A 57 -7.55 10.47 -17.69
C LEU A 57 -7.88 9.20 -18.50
N ASN A 58 -6.93 8.25 -18.55
CA ASN A 58 -7.13 6.97 -19.21
C ASN A 58 -8.23 6.12 -18.55
N SER A 59 -8.42 6.21 -17.24
CA SER A 59 -9.45 5.45 -16.54
C SER A 59 -10.86 6.04 -16.69
N LYS A 60 -10.97 7.34 -16.96
CA LYS A 60 -12.26 8.02 -17.16
C LYS A 60 -12.81 7.88 -18.58
N LEU A 61 -11.96 7.60 -19.56
CA LEU A 61 -12.38 7.41 -20.94
C LEU A 61 -11.56 6.32 -21.63
N ILE A 62 -12.21 5.18 -21.91
CA ILE A 62 -11.56 4.02 -22.54
C ILE A 62 -11.28 4.28 -24.03
N SER A 63 -12.25 4.82 -24.77
CA SER A 63 -12.15 5.02 -26.22
C SER A 63 -12.64 6.40 -26.65
N CYS A 64 -11.90 7.01 -27.59
CA CYS A 64 -12.27 8.26 -28.24
C CYS A 64 -13.07 7.96 -29.51
N ASP A 65 -14.18 8.65 -29.73
CA ASP A 65 -14.89 8.67 -31.02
C ASP A 65 -14.21 9.69 -31.96
N THR A 66 -12.93 9.43 -32.27
CA THR A 66 -12.06 10.33 -33.05
C THR A 66 -12.67 10.76 -34.38
N TRP A 67 -13.46 9.90 -35.02
CA TRP A 67 -14.06 10.15 -36.32
C TRP A 67 -15.55 10.49 -36.26
N GLY A 68 -16.13 10.64 -35.06
CA GLY A 68 -17.54 10.99 -34.87
C GLY A 68 -18.52 10.02 -35.50
N THR A 69 -18.21 8.72 -35.48
CA THR A 69 -19.00 7.68 -36.16
C THR A 69 -20.23 7.26 -35.36
N LYS A 70 -20.30 7.59 -34.06
CA LYS A 70 -21.47 7.30 -33.24
C LYS A 70 -22.66 8.18 -33.64
N SER A 71 -23.87 7.67 -33.39
CA SER A 71 -25.12 8.41 -33.62
C SER A 71 -25.25 9.60 -32.66
N TYR A 72 -25.77 10.72 -33.15
CA TYR A 72 -26.10 11.91 -32.35
C TYR A 72 -27.62 12.05 -32.15
N SER A 73 -28.39 12.06 -33.24
CA SER A 73 -29.86 12.08 -33.23
C SER A 73 -30.41 11.57 -34.55
N GLY A 74 -31.39 10.66 -34.50
CA GLY A 74 -31.93 9.99 -35.69
C GLY A 74 -30.83 9.28 -36.49
N ASN A 75 -30.78 9.56 -37.79
CA ASN A 75 -29.79 8.97 -38.72
C ASN A 75 -28.50 9.81 -38.87
N GLN A 76 -28.33 10.89 -38.09
CA GLN A 76 -27.16 11.76 -38.21
C GLN A 76 -26.01 11.29 -37.30
N THR A 77 -24.81 11.18 -37.86
CA THR A 77 -23.59 10.91 -37.06
C THR A 77 -23.11 12.17 -36.33
N ARG A 78 -22.36 11.97 -35.26
CA ARG A 78 -21.68 13.05 -34.53
C ARG A 78 -20.80 13.91 -35.42
N ALA A 79 -20.04 13.31 -36.34
CA ALA A 79 -19.23 14.03 -37.32
C ALA A 79 -20.08 14.91 -38.25
N GLN A 80 -21.21 14.41 -38.75
CA GLN A 80 -22.11 15.18 -39.60
C GLN A 80 -22.70 16.37 -38.85
N TYR A 81 -23.16 16.14 -37.61
CA TYR A 81 -23.71 17.20 -36.77
C TYR A 81 -22.67 18.28 -36.45
N ALA A 82 -21.48 17.89 -35.97
CA ALA A 82 -20.44 18.82 -35.58
C ALA A 82 -19.84 19.56 -36.79
N THR A 83 -19.71 18.92 -37.95
CA THR A 83 -19.30 19.59 -39.20
C THR A 83 -20.27 20.71 -39.58
N SER A 84 -21.59 20.50 -39.44
CA SER A 84 -22.60 21.54 -39.70
C SER A 84 -22.49 22.76 -38.76
N ARG A 85 -21.79 22.60 -37.64
CA ARG A 85 -21.50 23.65 -36.65
C ARG A 85 -20.07 24.21 -36.75
N GLY A 86 -19.28 23.78 -37.74
CA GLY A 86 -17.91 24.23 -37.94
C GLY A 86 -16.83 23.46 -37.17
N TYR A 87 -17.14 22.27 -36.63
CA TYR A 87 -16.23 21.44 -35.85
C TYR A 87 -16.07 20.03 -36.46
N PRO A 88 -15.45 19.93 -37.66
CA PRO A 88 -15.23 18.63 -38.30
C PRO A 88 -14.20 17.76 -37.54
N PRO A 89 -14.26 16.42 -37.66
CA PRO A 89 -13.23 15.52 -37.13
C PRO A 89 -11.86 15.73 -37.83
N PRO A 90 -10.73 15.25 -37.27
CA PRO A 90 -10.62 14.33 -36.13
C PRO A 90 -10.74 15.00 -34.76
N TYR A 91 -11.47 14.35 -33.84
CA TYR A 91 -11.56 14.75 -32.43
C TYR A 91 -10.42 14.12 -31.64
N THR A 92 -9.79 14.92 -30.78
CA THR A 92 -8.74 14.45 -29.86
C THR A 92 -9.26 14.54 -28.44
N CYS A 93 -9.41 13.40 -27.77
CA CYS A 93 -9.87 13.34 -26.38
C CYS A 93 -8.80 13.82 -25.41
N LEU A 94 -9.19 14.34 -24.24
CA LEU A 94 -8.26 14.99 -23.31
C LEU A 94 -7.09 14.07 -22.91
N LYS A 95 -7.34 12.77 -22.75
CA LYS A 95 -6.33 11.76 -22.43
C LYS A 95 -5.22 11.65 -23.50
N ASP A 96 -5.54 11.92 -24.77
CA ASP A 96 -4.63 11.84 -25.91
C ASP A 96 -4.17 13.23 -26.38
N TYR A 97 -4.70 14.30 -25.77
CA TYR A 97 -4.42 15.68 -26.17
C TYR A 97 -2.98 16.09 -25.82
N SER A 98 -2.34 16.79 -26.75
CA SER A 98 -1.04 17.42 -26.52
C SER A 98 -1.01 18.83 -27.13
N GLN A 99 -0.22 19.69 -26.52
CA GLN A 99 0.03 21.05 -26.98
C GLN A 99 1.49 21.39 -26.73
N ASN A 100 2.20 21.90 -27.74
CA ASN A 100 3.60 22.29 -27.66
C ASN A 100 4.54 21.18 -27.10
N GLY A 101 4.33 19.93 -27.54
CA GLY A 101 5.12 18.77 -27.12
C GLY A 101 4.82 18.26 -25.70
N LYS A 102 3.84 18.82 -25.00
CA LYS A 102 3.41 18.39 -23.66
C LYS A 102 2.04 17.73 -23.74
N SER A 103 1.87 16.61 -23.04
CA SER A 103 0.54 16.02 -22.85
C SER A 103 -0.33 16.91 -21.97
N SER A 104 -1.65 16.75 -22.06
CA SER A 104 -2.60 17.41 -21.16
C SER A 104 -2.27 17.16 -19.69
N ALA A 105 -1.87 15.93 -19.34
CA ALA A 105 -1.45 15.56 -17.98
C ALA A 105 -0.22 16.34 -17.49
N GLN A 106 0.78 16.52 -18.35
CA GLN A 106 1.96 17.32 -18.05
C GLN A 106 1.60 18.80 -17.86
N ILE A 107 0.75 19.34 -18.72
CA ILE A 107 0.27 20.73 -18.63
C ILE A 107 -0.48 20.97 -17.32
N ILE A 108 -1.35 20.05 -16.90
CA ILE A 108 -2.06 20.11 -15.62
C ILE A 108 -1.07 20.09 -14.45
N LYS A 109 -0.07 19.20 -14.49
CA LYS A 109 0.93 19.09 -13.42
C LYS A 109 1.76 20.37 -13.30
N GLU A 110 2.21 20.93 -14.40
CA GLU A 110 3.01 22.16 -14.39
C GLU A 110 2.22 23.37 -13.85
N ALA A 111 0.95 23.51 -14.24
CA ALA A 111 0.08 24.55 -13.70
C ALA A 111 -0.18 24.36 -12.19
N SER A 112 -0.38 23.12 -11.77
CA SER A 112 -0.52 22.74 -10.37
C SER A 112 0.71 23.13 -9.55
N ASP A 113 1.92 22.80 -10.03
CA ASP A 113 3.16 23.10 -9.31
C ASP A 113 3.48 24.59 -9.28
N ALA A 114 3.29 25.29 -10.40
CA ALA A 114 3.54 26.72 -10.49
C ALA A 114 2.69 27.53 -9.50
N HIS A 115 1.46 27.08 -9.21
CA HIS A 115 0.50 27.83 -8.40
C HIS A 115 0.09 27.09 -7.12
N GLN A 116 0.76 26.00 -6.79
CA GLN A 116 0.50 25.17 -5.61
C GLN A 116 -0.98 24.75 -5.49
N ILE A 117 -1.63 24.37 -6.58
CA ILE A 117 -3.01 23.88 -6.57
C ILE A 117 -3.01 22.37 -6.76
N SER A 118 -3.89 21.62 -6.11
CA SER A 118 -4.03 20.19 -6.34
C SER A 118 -4.41 19.88 -7.80
N PRO A 119 -3.71 18.95 -8.50
CA PRO A 119 -4.13 18.47 -9.81
C PRO A 119 -5.56 17.93 -9.85
N ARG A 120 -6.06 17.35 -8.75
CA ARG A 120 -7.44 16.84 -8.64
C ARG A 120 -8.48 17.95 -8.83
N ILE A 121 -8.19 19.15 -8.32
CA ILE A 121 -9.04 20.34 -8.47
C ILE A 121 -9.11 20.76 -9.93
N LEU A 122 -7.97 20.78 -10.63
CA LEU A 122 -7.90 21.16 -12.03
C LEU A 122 -8.64 20.15 -12.92
N LEU A 123 -8.55 18.85 -12.61
CA LEU A 123 -9.30 17.80 -13.30
C LEU A 123 -10.82 17.96 -13.11
N VAL A 124 -11.28 18.20 -11.87
CA VAL A 124 -12.70 18.45 -11.60
C VAL A 124 -13.18 19.71 -12.31
N LEU A 125 -12.36 20.76 -12.33
CA LEU A 125 -12.71 22.01 -13.01
C LEU A 125 -12.87 21.80 -14.52
N LEU A 126 -11.93 21.12 -15.19
CA LEU A 126 -12.01 20.79 -16.61
C LEU A 126 -13.29 20.02 -16.96
N GLN A 127 -13.71 19.10 -16.08
CA GLN A 127 -14.97 18.38 -16.25
C GLN A 127 -16.18 19.27 -16.02
N LYS A 128 -16.18 20.06 -14.96
CA LYS A 128 -17.32 20.91 -14.60
C LYS A 128 -17.59 21.96 -15.67
N GLU A 129 -16.53 22.54 -16.24
CA GLU A 129 -16.64 23.67 -17.16
C GLU A 129 -16.87 23.24 -18.62
N GLN A 130 -16.27 22.14 -19.05
CA GLN A 130 -16.30 21.74 -20.47
C GLN A 130 -16.53 20.24 -20.69
N SER A 131 -16.83 19.45 -19.64
CA SER A 131 -16.96 17.98 -19.70
C SER A 131 -15.74 17.23 -20.26
N LEU A 132 -14.59 17.90 -20.37
CA LEU A 132 -13.44 17.45 -21.17
C LEU A 132 -12.83 16.12 -20.71
N VAL A 133 -12.92 15.76 -19.43
CA VAL A 133 -12.28 14.55 -18.90
C VAL A 133 -12.99 13.28 -19.39
N THR A 134 -14.31 13.33 -19.56
CA THR A 134 -15.13 12.19 -20.01
C THR A 134 -15.63 12.31 -21.44
N ASP A 135 -15.41 13.44 -22.09
CA ASP A 135 -15.88 13.68 -23.46
C ASP A 135 -15.11 12.83 -24.47
N ASP A 136 -15.84 11.99 -25.20
CA ASP A 136 -15.30 11.09 -26.21
C ASP A 136 -15.24 11.70 -27.61
N TRP A 137 -15.70 12.94 -27.82
CA TRP A 137 -15.67 13.65 -29.10
C TRP A 137 -15.56 15.18 -28.94
N PRO A 138 -14.61 15.68 -28.11
CA PRO A 138 -14.56 17.09 -27.75
C PRO A 138 -14.24 17.97 -28.95
N TRP A 139 -14.93 19.11 -29.03
CA TRP A 139 -14.71 20.13 -30.04
C TRP A 139 -13.50 21.01 -29.67
N SER A 140 -12.84 21.55 -30.69
CA SER A 140 -11.67 22.42 -30.51
C SER A 140 -11.96 23.64 -29.61
N VAL A 141 -13.20 24.13 -29.60
CA VAL A 141 -13.63 25.25 -28.74
C VAL A 141 -13.56 24.91 -27.24
N GLN A 142 -13.77 23.65 -26.85
CA GLN A 142 -13.66 23.24 -25.45
C GLN A 142 -12.22 23.41 -24.96
N TYR A 143 -11.21 23.10 -25.77
CA TYR A 143 -9.80 23.34 -25.41
C TYR A 143 -9.43 24.82 -25.41
N ARG A 144 -10.08 25.62 -26.27
CA ARG A 144 -9.87 27.07 -26.32
C ARG A 144 -10.21 27.75 -25.00
N SER A 145 -11.30 27.31 -24.36
CA SER A 145 -11.86 27.89 -23.13
C SER A 145 -12.06 26.83 -22.02
N ALA A 146 -11.06 25.95 -21.85
CA ALA A 146 -11.14 24.70 -21.08
C ALA A 146 -11.63 24.83 -19.63
N THR A 147 -11.37 25.97 -18.98
CA THR A 147 -11.73 26.22 -17.58
C THR A 147 -12.69 27.41 -17.43
N GLY A 148 -13.12 28.02 -18.54
CA GLY A 148 -13.93 29.24 -18.54
C GLY A 148 -13.19 30.49 -18.04
N TYR A 149 -11.87 30.44 -17.83
CA TYR A 149 -11.12 31.60 -17.34
C TYR A 149 -11.12 32.71 -18.41
N GLY A 150 -11.53 33.92 -18.01
CA GLY A 150 -11.66 35.06 -18.92
C GLY A 150 -12.92 35.02 -19.79
N CYS A 151 -13.91 34.20 -19.46
CA CYS A 151 -15.20 34.11 -20.16
C CYS A 151 -16.35 34.59 -19.27
N PRO A 152 -16.60 35.91 -19.18
CA PRO A 152 -17.74 36.43 -18.42
C PRO A 152 -19.07 36.11 -19.13
N ASP A 153 -20.14 35.88 -18.37
CA ASP A 153 -21.47 35.58 -18.94
C ASP A 153 -22.05 36.72 -19.80
N THR A 154 -21.54 37.95 -19.65
CA THR A 154 -22.07 39.16 -20.30
C THR A 154 -21.21 39.67 -21.45
N ALA A 155 -20.10 39.00 -21.80
CA ALA A 155 -19.22 39.43 -22.89
C ALA A 155 -18.48 38.24 -23.53
N PRO A 156 -17.91 38.38 -24.73
CA PRO A 156 -17.06 37.35 -25.31
C PRO A 156 -15.88 37.01 -24.40
N CYS A 157 -15.41 35.77 -24.46
CA CYS A 157 -14.17 35.39 -23.80
C CYS A 157 -12.98 36.24 -24.27
N ASP A 158 -12.11 36.60 -23.35
CA ASP A 158 -10.87 37.32 -23.64
C ASP A 158 -9.89 36.41 -24.39
N ALA A 159 -9.54 36.84 -25.61
CA ALA A 159 -8.68 36.08 -26.51
C ALA A 159 -7.25 35.89 -25.99
N GLN A 160 -6.79 36.74 -25.06
CA GLN A 160 -5.47 36.61 -24.45
C GLN A 160 -5.30 35.27 -23.69
N TYR A 161 -6.40 34.68 -23.22
CA TYR A 161 -6.36 33.46 -22.41
C TYR A 161 -6.72 32.20 -23.20
N TYR A 162 -6.88 32.28 -24.51
CA TYR A 162 -7.20 31.10 -25.32
C TYR A 162 -6.11 30.04 -25.30
N GLY A 163 -6.56 28.78 -25.35
CA GLY A 163 -5.72 27.58 -25.44
C GLY A 163 -5.60 26.84 -24.10
N PHE A 164 -5.47 25.51 -24.20
CA PHE A 164 -5.56 24.62 -23.04
C PHE A 164 -4.52 24.96 -21.96
N THR A 165 -3.25 25.14 -22.34
CA THR A 165 -2.19 25.54 -21.39
C THR A 165 -2.51 26.84 -20.67
N ASN A 166 -2.99 27.87 -21.38
CA ASN A 166 -3.30 29.17 -20.80
C ASN A 166 -4.49 29.07 -19.83
N GLN A 167 -5.55 28.38 -20.24
CA GLN A 167 -6.75 28.18 -19.43
C GLN A 167 -6.45 27.45 -18.11
N VAL A 168 -5.70 26.35 -18.16
CA VAL A 168 -5.36 25.58 -16.96
C VAL A 168 -4.41 26.37 -16.05
N ASN A 169 -3.40 27.03 -16.61
CA ASN A 169 -2.45 27.82 -15.84
C ASN A 169 -3.12 29.03 -15.16
N LYS A 170 -3.97 29.76 -15.88
CA LYS A 170 -4.66 30.94 -15.34
C LYS A 170 -5.73 30.59 -14.32
N ALA A 171 -6.46 29.49 -14.49
CA ALA A 171 -7.35 29.00 -13.45
C ALA A 171 -6.60 28.67 -12.16
N ALA A 172 -5.49 27.92 -12.25
CA ALA A 172 -4.66 27.58 -11.09
C ALA A 172 -4.09 28.84 -10.41
N TRP A 173 -3.57 29.78 -11.19
CA TRP A 173 -3.10 31.08 -10.71
C TRP A 173 -4.21 31.86 -9.99
N GLN A 174 -5.41 31.91 -10.57
CA GLN A 174 -6.52 32.67 -10.01
C GLN A 174 -6.96 32.10 -8.66
N PHE A 175 -7.03 30.77 -8.53
CA PHE A 175 -7.32 30.13 -7.25
C PHE A 175 -6.26 30.39 -6.19
N ARG A 176 -4.98 30.38 -6.57
CA ARG A 176 -3.90 30.77 -5.66
C ARG A 176 -4.02 32.24 -5.25
N ARG A 177 -4.38 33.11 -6.19
CA ARG A 177 -4.58 34.55 -5.93
C ARG A 177 -5.77 34.82 -5.00
N TYR A 178 -6.85 34.04 -5.07
CA TYR A 178 -7.95 34.15 -4.10
C TYR A 178 -7.46 33.86 -2.67
N ALA A 179 -6.56 32.90 -2.48
CA ALA A 179 -5.99 32.58 -1.18
C ALA A 179 -4.98 33.60 -0.68
N THR A 180 -4.14 34.14 -1.57
CA THR A 180 -3.05 35.06 -1.17
C THR A 180 -3.49 36.52 -1.09
N ASN A 181 -4.57 36.90 -1.76
CA ASN A 181 -5.15 38.23 -1.68
C ASN A 181 -6.69 38.18 -1.50
N PRO A 182 -7.18 37.55 -0.41
CA PRO A 182 -8.61 37.39 -0.16
C PRO A 182 -9.30 38.75 0.01
N GLY A 183 -8.57 39.78 0.46
CA GLY A 183 -9.04 41.15 0.66
C GLY A 183 -9.53 41.86 -0.62
N SER A 184 -9.20 41.35 -1.80
CA SER A 184 -9.59 41.99 -3.08
C SER A 184 -10.86 41.42 -3.73
N TYR A 185 -11.50 40.39 -3.15
CA TYR A 185 -12.62 39.68 -3.80
C TYR A 185 -13.92 39.71 -3.00
N ARG A 186 -15.07 39.44 -3.64
CA ARG A 186 -16.39 39.57 -3.00
C ARG A 186 -16.56 38.64 -1.80
N TYR A 187 -16.27 37.35 -1.98
CA TYR A 187 -16.44 36.37 -0.92
C TYR A 187 -15.14 36.20 -0.13
N LYS A 188 -15.21 36.37 1.19
CA LYS A 188 -14.04 36.31 2.08
C LYS A 188 -14.05 35.04 2.93
N PRO A 189 -12.87 34.44 3.20
CA PRO A 189 -12.76 33.36 4.17
C PRO A 189 -12.90 33.87 5.61
N PHE A 190 -13.26 32.96 6.53
CA PHE A 190 -13.40 33.15 7.97
C PHE A 190 -14.42 34.21 8.41
N GLN A 191 -15.44 34.43 7.59
CA GLN A 191 -16.53 35.33 7.95
C GLN A 191 -17.84 34.91 7.29
N SER A 192 -18.94 35.49 7.78
CA SER A 192 -20.25 35.33 7.17
C SER A 192 -20.32 36.10 5.86
N ASN A 193 -20.73 35.42 4.80
CA ASN A 193 -20.97 36.01 3.49
C ASN A 193 -22.41 35.69 3.08
N TYR A 194 -23.14 36.67 2.55
CA TYR A 194 -24.43 36.40 1.92
C TYR A 194 -24.21 35.80 0.53
N ILE A 195 -24.60 34.54 0.35
CA ILE A 195 -24.41 33.78 -0.89
C ILE A 195 -25.77 33.44 -1.49
N GLN A 196 -26.01 33.91 -2.71
CA GLN A 196 -27.28 33.71 -3.41
C GLN A 196 -27.43 32.28 -3.93
N TYR A 197 -28.67 31.83 -4.10
CA TYR A 197 -28.96 30.54 -4.74
C TYR A 197 -28.95 30.62 -6.28
N ASN A 198 -29.09 31.82 -6.83
CA ASN A 198 -29.23 32.05 -8.27
C ASN A 198 -28.81 33.51 -8.61
N PRO A 199 -28.42 33.80 -9.86
CA PRO A 199 -28.30 35.18 -10.34
C PRO A 199 -29.58 36.01 -10.12
N ASN A 200 -30.75 35.37 -10.26
CA ASN A 200 -32.03 35.99 -9.93
C ASN A 200 -32.14 36.20 -8.41
N THR A 201 -32.10 37.46 -7.98
CA THR A 201 -32.19 37.86 -6.57
C THR A 201 -33.49 37.43 -5.90
N ALA A 202 -34.58 37.23 -6.66
CA ALA A 202 -35.86 36.74 -6.13
C ALA A 202 -35.78 35.30 -5.58
N CYS A 203 -34.80 34.52 -6.03
CA CYS A 203 -34.54 33.17 -5.50
C CYS A 203 -33.90 33.19 -4.10
N GLY A 204 -33.47 34.36 -3.62
CA GLY A 204 -32.87 34.52 -2.31
C GLY A 204 -31.47 33.89 -2.16
N GLY A 205 -31.12 33.61 -0.92
CA GLY A 205 -29.80 33.18 -0.50
C GLY A 205 -29.72 33.12 1.02
N THR A 206 -28.60 32.65 1.54
CA THR A 206 -28.36 32.58 2.99
C THR A 206 -27.00 33.14 3.36
N ASN A 207 -26.87 33.54 4.62
CA ASN A 207 -25.59 33.88 5.22
C ASN A 207 -24.82 32.58 5.51
N VAL A 208 -23.69 32.42 4.84
CA VAL A 208 -22.79 31.26 4.96
C VAL A 208 -21.52 31.73 5.64
N TYR A 209 -21.19 31.14 6.78
CA TYR A 209 -19.86 31.30 7.36
C TYR A 209 -18.87 30.49 6.53
N VAL A 210 -18.04 31.18 5.74
CA VAL A 210 -17.05 30.53 4.87
C VAL A 210 -15.85 30.17 5.72
N GLU A 211 -15.58 28.88 5.88
CA GLU A 211 -14.64 28.34 6.87
C GLU A 211 -13.19 28.37 6.41
N ASN A 212 -12.91 28.55 5.11
CA ASN A 212 -11.56 28.42 4.57
C ASN A 212 -11.33 29.17 3.24
N TYR A 213 -10.06 29.30 2.82
CA TYR A 213 -9.66 30.03 1.62
C TYR A 213 -10.16 29.35 0.33
N ALA A 214 -10.11 28.03 0.27
CA ALA A 214 -10.50 27.24 -0.89
C ALA A 214 -11.98 27.42 -1.23
N THR A 215 -12.84 27.34 -0.22
CA THR A 215 -14.29 27.54 -0.35
C THR A 215 -14.61 28.98 -0.76
N ALA A 216 -13.93 29.98 -0.18
CA ALA A 216 -14.06 31.36 -0.63
C ALA A 216 -13.63 31.51 -2.11
N GLY A 217 -12.53 30.86 -2.51
CA GLY A 217 -12.05 30.83 -3.89
C GLY A 217 -13.06 30.22 -4.86
N LEU A 218 -13.72 29.13 -4.48
CA LEU A 218 -14.77 28.50 -5.29
C LEU A 218 -15.97 29.44 -5.50
N TYR A 219 -16.44 30.13 -4.47
CA TYR A 219 -17.52 31.10 -4.63
C TYR A 219 -17.11 32.33 -5.46
N ASN A 220 -15.85 32.75 -5.38
CA ASN A 220 -15.35 33.84 -6.24
C ASN A 220 -15.20 33.40 -7.71
N TYR A 221 -14.86 32.12 -7.96
CA TYR A 221 -14.75 31.59 -9.32
C TYR A 221 -16.10 31.28 -9.96
N THR A 222 -17.00 30.66 -9.18
CA THR A 222 -18.36 30.33 -9.59
C THR A 222 -19.30 30.82 -8.49
N PRO A 223 -19.85 32.04 -8.61
CA PRO A 223 -20.80 32.56 -7.64
C PRO A 223 -21.99 31.60 -7.51
N TYR A 224 -22.68 31.63 -6.38
CA TYR A 224 -23.87 30.84 -6.02
C TYR A 224 -23.62 29.50 -5.30
N GLN A 225 -24.45 29.26 -4.28
CA GLN A 225 -24.59 27.99 -3.58
C GLN A 225 -25.82 27.24 -4.10
N PRO A 226 -25.87 25.90 -4.05
CA PRO A 226 -27.08 25.16 -4.40
C PRO A 226 -28.20 25.42 -3.39
N ASN A 227 -29.44 25.43 -3.88
CA ASN A 227 -30.64 25.43 -3.03
C ASN A 227 -31.02 23.98 -2.63
N PRO A 228 -31.99 23.79 -1.72
CA PRO A 228 -32.42 22.45 -1.30
C PRO A 228 -32.87 21.55 -2.45
N SER A 229 -33.54 22.11 -3.46
CA SER A 229 -33.99 21.36 -4.65
C SER A 229 -32.83 20.84 -5.49
N ALA A 230 -31.79 21.65 -5.69
CA ALA A 230 -30.56 21.25 -6.38
C ALA A 230 -29.77 20.20 -5.59
N LEU A 231 -29.78 20.24 -4.25
CA LEU A 231 -29.15 19.25 -3.38
C LEU A 231 -29.91 17.93 -3.33
N ALA A 232 -31.25 17.96 -3.41
CA ALA A 232 -32.07 16.75 -3.54
C ALA A 232 -31.84 16.03 -4.88
N ASN A 233 -31.38 16.76 -5.91
CA ASN A 233 -31.17 16.27 -7.27
C ASN A 233 -29.69 16.35 -7.69
N LEU A 234 -28.78 15.72 -6.94
CA LEU A 234 -27.33 15.86 -7.15
C LEU A 234 -26.84 15.58 -8.59
N TYR A 235 -27.43 14.59 -9.25
CA TYR A 235 -27.08 14.19 -10.62
C TYR A 235 -28.06 14.73 -11.67
N GLY A 236 -29.07 15.49 -11.24
CA GLY A 236 -30.13 16.00 -12.08
C GLY A 236 -30.28 17.52 -11.99
N ILE A 237 -31.45 17.97 -12.45
CA ILE A 237 -31.88 19.36 -12.45
C ILE A 237 -32.92 19.51 -11.34
N GLY A 238 -32.75 20.53 -10.51
CA GLY A 238 -33.74 20.92 -9.50
C GLY A 238 -34.76 21.91 -10.06
N ASP A 239 -35.25 22.81 -9.21
CA ASP A 239 -36.13 23.91 -9.63
C ASP A 239 -35.37 25.04 -10.35
N SER A 240 -36.13 26.04 -10.81
CA SER A 240 -35.61 27.22 -11.51
C SER A 240 -34.68 28.11 -10.67
N CYS A 241 -34.68 27.95 -9.35
CA CYS A 241 -33.82 28.70 -8.43
C CYS A 241 -32.54 27.95 -8.04
N GLY A 242 -32.33 26.74 -8.55
CA GLY A 242 -31.12 25.96 -8.29
C GLY A 242 -29.88 26.47 -9.04
N ALA A 243 -28.75 26.56 -8.34
CA ALA A 243 -27.42 26.71 -8.95
C ALA A 243 -26.62 25.40 -8.83
N TYR A 244 -25.88 25.08 -9.88
CA TYR A 244 -25.24 23.77 -10.04
C TYR A 244 -23.72 23.79 -10.01
N GLY A 245 -23.07 24.95 -10.16
CA GLY A 245 -21.61 25.05 -10.28
C GLY A 245 -20.87 24.44 -9.09
N ASN A 246 -20.98 25.05 -7.91
CA ASN A 246 -20.29 24.55 -6.73
C ASN A 246 -20.80 23.17 -6.27
N ARG A 247 -22.08 22.86 -6.49
CA ARG A 247 -22.65 21.51 -6.29
C ARG A 247 -21.94 20.48 -7.17
N ASN A 248 -21.82 20.73 -8.46
CA ASN A 248 -21.20 19.84 -9.43
C ASN A 248 -19.71 19.68 -9.15
N PHE A 249 -19.03 20.76 -8.77
CA PHE A 249 -17.63 20.68 -8.32
C PHE A 249 -17.48 19.69 -7.15
N TRP A 250 -18.25 19.90 -6.08
CA TRP A 250 -18.22 19.05 -4.89
C TRP A 250 -18.59 17.60 -5.18
N ARG A 251 -19.66 17.37 -5.95
CA ARG A 251 -20.10 16.04 -6.37
C ARG A 251 -19.03 15.33 -7.21
N LEU A 252 -18.53 15.98 -8.26
CA LEU A 252 -17.50 15.41 -9.13
C LEU A 252 -16.21 15.08 -8.36
N PHE A 253 -15.80 15.96 -7.44
CA PHE A 253 -14.65 15.68 -6.58
C PHE A 253 -14.93 14.45 -5.70
N SER A 254 -16.11 14.40 -5.06
CA SER A 254 -16.53 13.28 -4.22
C SER A 254 -16.54 11.95 -4.98
N ASP A 255 -17.12 11.93 -6.18
CA ASP A 255 -17.24 10.75 -7.02
C ASP A 255 -15.87 10.22 -7.49
N TRP A 256 -14.90 11.11 -7.65
CA TRP A 256 -13.60 10.77 -8.25
C TRP A 256 -12.50 10.52 -7.23
N PHE A 257 -12.52 11.26 -6.14
CA PHE A 257 -11.40 11.36 -5.20
C PHE A 257 -11.83 11.19 -3.74
N GLY A 258 -13.11 10.95 -3.48
CA GLY A 258 -13.65 10.83 -2.13
C GLY A 258 -13.97 12.18 -1.49
N ASN A 259 -14.31 12.17 -0.20
CA ASN A 259 -14.84 13.34 0.49
C ASN A 259 -13.91 14.57 0.38
N PRO A 260 -14.37 15.72 -0.17
CA PRO A 260 -13.54 16.91 -0.37
C PRO A 260 -13.18 17.65 0.93
N GLN A 261 -14.00 17.52 1.97
CA GLN A 261 -13.67 18.03 3.31
C GLN A 261 -12.68 17.11 4.03
N GLN A 262 -12.58 15.86 3.58
CA GLN A 262 -11.53 14.94 3.97
C GLN A 262 -10.30 15.26 3.12
N SER A 263 -9.25 15.84 3.71
CA SER A 263 -7.95 15.66 3.09
C SER A 263 -7.72 14.16 2.96
N ASN A 264 -6.97 13.66 1.98
CA ASN A 264 -6.52 12.28 2.01
C ASN A 264 -5.61 12.10 3.23
N TYR A 265 -6.23 11.92 4.39
CA TYR A 265 -5.62 11.65 5.68
C TYR A 265 -5.36 10.15 5.83
N GLU A 266 -5.55 9.35 4.78
CA GLU A 266 -5.17 7.94 4.80
C GLU A 266 -3.68 7.84 5.07
N CYS A 267 -3.35 7.00 6.04
CA CYS A 267 -1.95 6.76 6.31
C CYS A 267 -1.34 6.02 5.13
N ASP A 268 -0.32 6.61 4.50
CA ASP A 268 0.36 6.06 3.34
C ASP A 268 1.50 5.09 3.72
N SER A 269 1.49 4.59 4.95
CA SER A 269 2.44 3.57 5.41
C SER A 269 2.23 2.27 4.62
N LYS A 270 3.33 1.63 4.24
CA LYS A 270 3.32 0.34 3.51
C LYS A 270 3.33 -0.88 4.44
N SER A 271 3.31 -0.65 5.75
CA SER A 271 3.24 -1.65 6.81
C SER A 271 2.08 -1.37 7.76
N SER A 272 1.25 -2.38 8.02
CA SER A 272 0.13 -2.29 8.96
C SER A 272 0.56 -1.96 10.40
N SER A 273 1.82 -2.28 10.75
CA SER A 273 2.45 -2.06 12.05
C SER A 273 2.97 -0.63 12.28
N VAL A 274 3.02 0.18 11.22
CA VAL A 274 3.45 1.57 11.23
C VAL A 274 2.28 2.47 10.91
N LYS A 275 2.09 3.50 11.72
CA LYS A 275 1.05 4.52 11.59
C LYS A 275 1.68 5.87 11.29
N CYS A 276 0.92 6.70 10.62
CA CYS A 276 1.27 8.08 10.36
C CYS A 276 1.01 8.86 11.63
N VAL A 277 1.94 9.72 12.00
CA VAL A 277 1.73 10.72 13.05
C VAL A 277 1.31 11.99 12.37
N TRP A 278 0.02 12.31 12.48
CA TRP A 278 -0.53 13.55 11.96
C TRP A 278 -0.23 14.70 12.90
N SER A 279 0.17 15.85 12.34
CA SER A 279 0.30 17.08 13.09
C SER A 279 -0.88 18.00 12.82
N LEU A 280 -1.44 18.54 13.90
CA LEU A 280 -2.47 19.56 13.87
C LEU A 280 -2.11 20.71 14.81
N THR A 281 -2.46 21.94 14.47
CA THR A 281 -2.21 23.13 15.29
C THR A 281 -3.49 23.87 15.60
N ASN A 282 -3.53 24.61 16.71
CA ASN A 282 -4.66 25.46 17.07
C ASN A 282 -4.24 26.92 17.27
N SER A 283 -5.22 27.81 17.37
CA SER A 283 -5.01 29.24 17.61
C SER A 283 -4.43 29.56 18.99
N ALA A 284 -4.51 28.65 19.96
CA ALA A 284 -3.90 28.78 21.29
C ALA A 284 -2.40 28.40 21.32
N GLY A 285 -1.84 28.00 20.16
CA GLY A 285 -0.43 27.61 20.04
C GLY A 285 -0.12 26.16 20.40
N GLY A 286 -1.13 25.33 20.59
CA GLY A 286 -0.97 23.90 20.82
C GLY A 286 -0.74 23.15 19.51
N GLN A 287 0.15 22.15 19.55
CA GLN A 287 0.32 21.16 18.48
C GLN A 287 -0.13 19.79 18.98
N LEU A 288 -1.04 19.15 18.27
CA LEU A 288 -1.46 17.78 18.51
C LEU A 288 -0.70 16.88 17.53
N LEU A 289 -0.02 15.86 18.07
CA LEU A 289 0.53 14.74 17.32
C LEU A 289 -0.31 13.50 17.62
N THR A 290 -0.85 12.86 16.60
CA THR A 290 -1.69 11.68 16.80
C THR A 290 -1.53 10.62 15.72
N VAL A 291 -1.54 9.34 16.15
CA VAL A 291 -1.65 8.16 15.29
C VAL A 291 -3.10 7.67 15.14
N SER A 292 -4.03 8.30 15.86
CA SER A 292 -5.46 7.97 15.83
C SER A 292 -6.16 8.79 14.76
N SER A 293 -6.69 8.11 13.75
CA SER A 293 -7.47 8.76 12.69
C SER A 293 -8.71 9.44 13.27
N THR A 294 -9.37 8.80 14.24
CA THR A 294 -10.53 9.36 14.94
C THR A 294 -10.19 10.63 15.71
N GLU A 295 -9.04 10.68 16.39
CA GLU A 295 -8.62 11.87 17.14
C GLU A 295 -8.27 13.02 16.20
N ARG A 296 -7.54 12.74 15.12
CA ARG A 296 -7.27 13.70 14.05
C ARG A 296 -8.57 14.26 13.48
N ASP A 297 -9.52 13.40 13.13
CA ASP A 297 -10.79 13.80 12.51
C ASP A 297 -11.62 14.64 13.49
N ASN A 298 -11.61 14.32 14.79
CA ASN A 298 -12.25 15.15 15.82
C ASN A 298 -11.54 16.51 15.98
N ALA A 299 -10.22 16.54 16.01
CA ALA A 299 -9.45 17.78 16.08
C ALA A 299 -9.78 18.73 14.92
N ILE A 300 -9.93 18.20 13.70
CA ILE A 300 -10.28 18.98 12.51
C ILE A 300 -11.75 19.39 12.53
N ASN A 301 -12.66 18.43 12.65
CA ASN A 301 -14.08 18.64 12.37
C ASN A 301 -14.84 19.24 13.55
N LYS A 302 -14.46 18.86 14.77
CA LYS A 302 -15.15 19.30 16.00
C LYS A 302 -14.46 20.47 16.67
N TYR A 303 -13.13 20.46 16.69
CA TYR A 303 -12.35 21.47 17.41
C TYR A 303 -11.70 22.51 16.50
N HIS A 304 -11.87 22.38 15.17
CA HIS A 304 -11.37 23.33 14.16
C HIS A 304 -9.84 23.56 14.22
N TRP A 305 -9.08 22.53 14.57
CA TRP A 305 -7.63 22.55 14.51
C TRP A 305 -7.17 22.51 13.04
N ARG A 306 -6.14 23.29 12.71
CA ARG A 306 -5.50 23.30 11.40
C ARG A 306 -4.68 22.03 11.22
N TYR A 307 -4.98 21.27 10.19
CA TYR A 307 -4.17 20.11 9.80
C TYR A 307 -2.88 20.55 9.09
N GLU A 308 -1.73 20.06 9.56
CA GLU A 308 -0.41 20.38 9.00
C GLU A 308 0.15 19.27 8.10
N GLY A 309 -0.49 18.09 8.05
CA GLY A 309 0.01 16.93 7.31
C GLY A 309 0.52 15.79 8.20
N ILE A 310 1.22 14.84 7.57
CA ILE A 310 1.98 13.78 8.25
C ILE A 310 3.31 14.37 8.71
N ALA A 311 3.54 14.43 10.02
CA ALA A 311 4.78 14.94 10.58
C ALA A 311 5.92 13.90 10.50
N PHE A 312 5.61 12.64 10.79
CA PHE A 312 6.52 11.49 10.74
C PHE A 312 5.70 10.20 10.89
N TYR A 313 6.35 9.05 11.02
CA TYR A 313 5.70 7.75 11.25
C TYR A 313 6.05 7.20 12.64
N ALA A 314 5.14 6.48 13.28
CA ALA A 314 5.34 5.85 14.58
C ALA A 314 4.59 4.51 14.69
N SER A 315 4.81 3.72 15.74
CA SER A 315 3.95 2.58 16.02
C SER A 315 2.91 2.93 17.09
N SER A 316 1.68 2.43 16.93
CA SER A 316 0.64 2.56 17.95
C SER A 316 0.75 1.51 19.07
N THR A 317 1.66 0.55 18.94
CA THR A 317 1.93 -0.50 19.94
C THR A 317 3.44 -0.64 20.15
N GLN A 318 3.87 -1.09 21.33
CA GLN A 318 5.28 -1.29 21.64
C GLN A 318 5.88 -2.29 20.64
N LYS A 319 7.00 -1.90 20.01
CA LYS A 319 7.81 -2.77 19.12
C LYS A 319 9.25 -2.87 19.64
N THR A 320 9.98 -3.85 19.13
CA THR A 320 11.42 -4.03 19.42
C THR A 320 12.17 -2.71 19.18
N ALA A 321 13.05 -2.35 20.12
CA ALA A 321 13.88 -1.14 20.10
C ALA A 321 13.14 0.20 20.08
N THR A 322 11.80 0.22 20.17
CA THR A 322 11.04 1.46 20.37
C THR A 322 10.90 1.78 21.86
N ILE A 323 10.64 3.04 22.17
CA ILE A 323 10.35 3.56 23.51
C ILE A 323 9.01 4.30 23.48
N PRO A 324 8.29 4.34 24.61
CA PRO A 324 7.06 5.11 24.70
C PRO A 324 7.34 6.61 24.57
N VAL A 325 6.49 7.29 23.81
CA VAL A 325 6.39 8.76 23.82
C VAL A 325 5.12 9.14 24.57
N TYR A 326 5.31 9.74 25.73
CA TYR A 326 4.23 10.19 26.60
C TYR A 326 3.63 11.48 26.06
N ARG A 327 2.30 11.60 26.20
CA ARG A 327 1.53 12.79 25.87
C ARG A 327 0.96 13.39 27.15
N LEU A 328 1.25 14.65 27.40
CA LEU A 328 0.65 15.43 28.48
C LEU A 328 -0.23 16.54 27.88
N GLN A 329 -1.31 16.87 28.56
CA GLN A 329 -2.23 17.93 28.17
C GLN A 329 -2.32 19.00 29.26
N GLY A 330 -2.33 20.28 28.86
CA GLY A 330 -2.53 21.41 29.78
C GLY A 330 -3.00 22.66 29.05
N GLY A 331 -4.14 23.24 29.48
CA GLY A 331 -4.64 24.52 28.95
C GLY A 331 -4.83 24.58 27.43
N GLY A 332 -5.25 23.48 26.79
CA GLY A 332 -5.41 23.39 25.33
C GLY A 332 -4.11 23.20 24.54
N ARG A 333 -2.99 22.92 25.23
CA ARG A 333 -1.69 22.59 24.67
C ARG A 333 -1.34 21.13 24.98
N TYR A 334 -0.47 20.56 24.16
CA TYR A 334 0.06 19.21 24.35
C TYR A 334 1.58 19.25 24.47
N TYR A 335 2.10 18.28 25.22
CA TYR A 335 3.52 18.04 25.40
C TYR A 335 3.86 16.60 25.09
N PHE A 336 4.87 16.37 24.24
CA PHE A 336 5.32 15.04 23.86
C PHE A 336 6.76 14.79 24.27
N THR A 337 6.98 13.76 25.09
CA THR A 337 8.32 13.39 25.56
C THR A 337 8.52 11.90 25.72
N ALA A 338 9.70 11.42 25.34
CA ALA A 338 10.17 10.08 25.68
C ALA A 338 10.97 10.05 26.99
N ASN A 339 11.22 11.22 27.60
CA ASN A 339 11.98 11.35 28.84
C ASN A 339 11.03 11.31 30.04
N THR A 340 11.15 10.25 30.85
CA THR A 340 10.31 10.05 32.03
C THR A 340 10.55 11.08 33.13
N ALA A 341 11.77 11.61 33.27
CA ALA A 341 12.07 12.67 34.24
C ALA A 341 11.41 14.00 33.83
N GLU A 342 11.43 14.33 32.54
CA GLU A 342 10.73 15.51 32.00
C GLU A 342 9.21 15.40 32.18
N ARG A 343 8.64 14.22 31.90
CA ARG A 343 7.22 13.94 32.18
C ARG A 343 6.89 14.17 33.66
N ASN A 344 7.67 13.57 34.57
CA ASN A 344 7.42 13.68 36.01
C ASN A 344 7.56 15.12 36.52
N ALA A 345 8.53 15.89 36.00
CA ALA A 345 8.70 17.30 36.35
C ALA A 345 7.51 18.16 35.93
N LEU A 346 6.94 17.91 34.73
CA LEU A 346 5.73 18.60 34.26
C LEU A 346 4.51 18.25 35.12
N LEU A 347 4.37 17.01 35.57
CA LEU A 347 3.28 16.57 36.45
C LEU A 347 3.37 17.16 37.87
N ASN A 348 4.58 17.46 38.33
CA ASN A 348 4.80 18.18 39.59
C ASN A 348 4.53 19.69 39.46
N SER A 349 4.35 20.19 38.24
CA SER A 349 3.98 21.58 37.97
C SER A 349 2.45 21.68 37.77
N PRO A 350 1.76 22.64 38.39
CA PRO A 350 0.31 22.76 38.24
C PRO A 350 -0.08 23.02 36.78
N GLY A 351 -1.09 22.29 36.29
CA GLY A 351 -1.71 22.55 34.98
C GLY A 351 -1.44 21.52 33.88
N TRP A 352 -0.66 20.46 34.14
CA TRP A 352 -0.46 19.34 33.21
C TRP A 352 -1.07 18.05 33.72
N THR A 353 -1.71 17.31 32.82
CA THR A 353 -2.28 15.98 33.07
C THR A 353 -1.60 14.97 32.13
N ASP A 354 -1.23 13.80 32.67
CA ASP A 354 -0.70 12.68 31.87
C ASP A 354 -1.86 11.99 31.12
N GLU A 355 -1.79 11.94 29.79
CA GLU A 355 -2.73 11.17 28.96
C GLU A 355 -2.16 9.79 28.58
N GLY A 356 -0.97 9.44 29.07
CA GLY A 356 -0.30 8.17 28.83
C GLY A 356 0.53 8.17 27.53
N ILE A 357 0.64 7.00 26.91
CA ILE A 357 1.49 6.79 25.73
C ILE A 357 0.73 7.20 24.47
N GLY A 358 1.19 8.25 23.79
CA GLY A 358 0.60 8.69 22.53
C GLY A 358 1.00 7.80 21.35
N PHE A 359 2.25 7.34 21.32
CA PHE A 359 2.80 6.41 20.32
C PHE A 359 4.16 5.89 20.78
N TYR A 360 4.72 4.93 20.03
CA TYR A 360 6.04 4.35 20.23
C TYR A 360 6.98 4.77 19.10
N ALA A 361 8.14 5.32 19.47
CA ALA A 361 9.16 5.85 18.57
C ALA A 361 10.55 5.31 18.96
N TYR A 362 11.59 5.59 18.20
CA TYR A 362 12.94 5.17 18.57
C TYR A 362 13.59 6.13 19.59
N PRO A 363 14.48 5.63 20.47
CA PRO A 363 15.36 6.48 21.26
C PRO A 363 16.12 7.49 20.39
N SER A 364 16.35 8.68 20.93
CA SER A 364 17.16 9.70 20.25
C SER A 364 18.61 9.27 20.01
N THR A 365 19.15 8.38 20.86
CA THR A 365 20.48 7.78 20.74
C THR A 365 20.56 6.70 19.67
N THR A 366 19.44 6.24 19.13
CA THR A 366 19.42 5.27 18.03
C THR A 366 20.00 5.94 16.79
N SER A 367 21.14 5.43 16.31
CA SER A 367 21.71 5.75 15.00
C SER A 367 21.22 4.81 13.89
N ALA A 368 20.35 3.85 14.24
CA ALA A 368 19.82 2.87 13.31
C ALA A 368 18.72 3.46 12.42
N ASN A 369 18.82 3.14 11.12
CA ASN A 369 17.81 3.32 10.06
C ASN A 369 17.53 4.77 9.64
N ALA A 370 16.91 4.92 8.45
CA ALA A 370 16.37 6.17 7.88
C ALA A 370 15.26 6.84 8.74
N SER A 371 15.27 6.59 10.05
CA SER A 371 14.52 7.30 11.07
C SER A 371 14.95 8.76 11.08
N LYS A 372 13.98 9.67 10.93
CA LYS A 372 14.24 11.10 11.06
C LYS A 372 14.16 11.50 12.53
N THR A 373 15.14 12.30 12.97
CA THR A 373 15.04 12.98 14.26
C THR A 373 13.76 13.80 14.29
N VAL A 374 12.98 13.67 15.37
CA VAL A 374 11.85 14.56 15.62
C VAL A 374 12.34 15.64 16.57
N ASP A 375 12.62 16.82 16.02
CA ASP A 375 13.12 17.96 16.77
C ASP A 375 12.00 18.57 17.60
N LYS A 376 12.24 18.81 18.90
CA LYS A 376 11.39 19.63 19.76
C LYS A 376 11.92 21.06 19.77
N LEU A 377 11.03 21.98 19.50
CA LEU A 377 11.29 23.40 19.46
C LEU A 377 10.44 24.12 20.51
N TYR A 378 11.01 25.13 21.14
CA TYR A 378 10.34 25.95 22.15
C TYR A 378 10.49 27.44 21.86
N ASN A 379 9.39 28.18 21.95
CA ASN A 379 9.40 29.63 21.86
C ASN A 379 9.15 30.23 23.26
N THR A 380 10.14 30.95 23.80
CA THR A 380 10.09 31.55 25.14
C THR A 380 9.09 32.70 25.25
N SER A 381 8.82 33.39 24.14
CA SER A 381 7.91 34.55 24.12
C SER A 381 6.44 34.12 24.15
N SER A 382 6.10 33.00 23.49
CA SER A 382 4.73 32.47 23.45
C SER A 382 4.49 31.28 24.40
N GLY A 383 5.57 30.70 24.92
CA GLY A 383 5.53 29.47 25.73
C GLY A 383 5.07 28.24 24.93
N GLN A 384 5.25 28.24 23.60
CA GLN A 384 4.75 27.20 22.71
C GLN A 384 5.83 26.15 22.40
N TYR A 385 5.42 24.89 22.34
CA TYR A 385 6.25 23.77 21.88
C TYR A 385 5.81 23.29 20.50
N TYR A 386 6.77 22.83 19.69
CA TYR A 386 6.52 22.26 18.37
C TYR A 386 7.45 21.06 18.12
N TRP A 387 6.96 20.04 17.44
CA TRP A 387 7.68 18.84 17.04
C TRP A 387 7.63 18.66 15.53
N THR A 388 8.78 18.44 14.89
CA THR A 388 8.86 18.21 13.44
C THR A 388 10.04 17.31 13.08
N ALA A 389 9.86 16.44 12.08
CA ALA A 389 10.94 15.72 11.43
C ALA A 389 11.37 16.34 10.09
N ASP A 390 10.73 17.45 9.71
CA ASP A 390 11.03 18.23 8.52
C ASP A 390 12.05 19.34 8.85
N SER A 391 13.23 19.22 8.26
CA SER A 391 14.35 20.17 8.40
C SER A 391 14.00 21.59 7.91
N ALA A 392 13.22 21.72 6.84
CA ALA A 392 12.82 23.03 6.32
C ALA A 392 11.82 23.71 7.27
N ARG A 393 10.87 22.94 7.81
CA ARG A 393 9.93 23.43 8.83
C ARG A 393 10.65 23.84 10.11
N MET A 394 11.65 23.08 10.54
CA MET A 394 12.49 23.40 11.70
C MET A 394 13.22 24.73 11.52
N GLN A 395 13.88 24.94 10.36
CA GLN A 395 14.56 26.21 10.05
C GLN A 395 13.60 27.40 10.05
N LEU A 396 12.39 27.25 9.48
CA LEU A 396 11.39 28.30 9.49
C LEU A 396 10.92 28.65 10.91
N LEU A 397 10.72 27.66 11.78
CA LEU A 397 10.34 27.92 13.17
C LEU A 397 11.46 28.65 13.94
N GLN A 398 12.72 28.29 13.69
CA GLN A 398 13.86 29.00 14.29
C GLN A 398 13.91 30.48 13.89
N GLN A 399 13.63 30.80 12.62
CA GLN A 399 13.51 32.19 12.17
C GLN A 399 12.39 32.96 12.87
N ASN A 400 11.36 32.25 13.38
CA ASN A 400 10.23 32.82 14.10
C ASN A 400 10.39 32.73 15.63
N GLY A 401 11.63 32.71 16.12
CA GLY A 401 11.94 32.82 17.55
C GLY A 401 11.82 31.51 18.34
N TYR A 402 11.74 30.35 17.68
CA TYR A 402 11.85 29.07 18.35
C TYR A 402 13.31 28.64 18.52
N THR A 403 13.62 28.00 19.64
CA THR A 403 14.91 27.37 19.91
C THR A 403 14.77 25.85 19.97
N THR A 404 15.70 25.12 19.36
CA THR A 404 15.72 23.65 19.41
C THR A 404 16.15 23.16 20.79
N GLN A 405 15.47 22.12 21.30
CA GLN A 405 15.79 21.46 22.56
C GLN A 405 16.29 20.02 22.32
N THR A 406 17.15 19.52 23.22
CA THR A 406 17.82 18.22 23.10
C THR A 406 17.40 17.22 24.19
N PRO A 407 17.44 15.89 23.91
CA PRO A 407 17.02 15.23 22.70
C PRO A 407 15.67 14.53 22.93
N ASN A 408 14.93 14.21 21.86
CA ASN A 408 13.61 13.62 22.00
C ASN A 408 13.62 12.13 21.61
N PHE A 409 13.18 11.84 20.40
CA PHE A 409 13.01 10.50 19.84
C PHE A 409 13.13 10.60 18.33
N ARG A 410 13.19 9.46 17.64
CA ARG A 410 13.22 9.38 16.17
C ARG A 410 11.96 8.69 15.65
N GLY A 411 11.39 9.23 14.57
CA GLY A 411 10.24 8.61 13.89
C GLY A 411 10.64 7.35 13.12
N LEU A 412 9.69 6.48 12.82
CA LEU A 412 9.88 5.30 11.97
C LEU A 412 9.97 5.69 10.47
N SER A 413 10.48 4.79 9.63
CA SER A 413 10.41 4.92 8.17
C SER A 413 9.00 4.54 7.66
N LYS A 414 8.62 5.11 6.50
CA LYS A 414 7.34 4.88 5.80
C LYS A 414 7.07 3.41 5.46
N ILE A 415 8.13 2.63 5.21
CA ILE A 415 8.03 1.23 4.79
C ILE A 415 7.82 0.29 5.98
N GLY A 416 8.08 0.73 7.21
CA GLY A 416 8.17 -0.14 8.37
C GLY A 416 9.52 -0.04 9.07
N ASN A 417 9.62 -0.66 10.25
CA ASN A 417 10.93 -1.00 10.79
C ASN A 417 11.56 -2.07 9.93
N ILE A 418 12.51 -1.64 9.13
CA ILE A 418 13.67 -2.45 8.83
C ILE A 418 14.45 -2.55 10.14
N THR A 419 14.41 -3.68 10.81
CA THR A 419 15.33 -3.94 11.93
C THR A 419 16.64 -4.45 11.35
N PRO A 420 17.77 -3.71 11.32
CA PRO A 420 19.03 -4.38 11.53
C PRO A 420 18.88 -5.01 12.90
N ALA A 421 18.77 -6.34 12.95
CA ALA A 421 18.94 -7.03 14.21
C ALA A 421 20.28 -6.56 14.79
N SER A 422 20.32 -6.35 16.10
CA SER A 422 21.54 -6.08 16.87
C SER A 422 22.46 -7.31 16.92
N SER A 423 22.66 -7.95 15.77
CA SER A 423 23.48 -9.12 15.55
C SER A 423 23.92 -9.07 14.09
N SER A 424 25.08 -8.48 13.82
CA SER A 424 25.97 -8.77 12.69
C SER A 424 25.33 -9.23 11.35
N ARG A 425 24.18 -8.73 10.86
CA ARG A 425 23.54 -9.24 9.62
C ARG A 425 22.70 -8.15 8.96
N ASN A 426 22.77 -8.05 7.64
CA ASN A 426 22.00 -7.11 6.83
C ASN A 426 20.69 -7.73 6.34
N ASN A 427 19.62 -6.94 6.33
CA ASN A 427 18.36 -7.31 5.69
C ASN A 427 18.42 -7.04 4.18
N ILE A 428 17.82 -7.92 3.39
CA ILE A 428 17.53 -7.71 1.96
C ILE A 428 16.03 -7.43 1.86
N TYR A 429 15.68 -6.21 1.46
CA TYR A 429 14.29 -5.83 1.21
C TYR A 429 13.82 -6.42 -0.11
N GLU A 430 12.73 -7.18 -0.07
CA GLU A 430 12.00 -7.62 -1.25
C GLU A 430 10.94 -6.57 -1.61
N LEU A 431 11.06 -5.97 -2.79
CA LEU A 431 10.09 -5.04 -3.33
C LEU A 431 9.53 -5.57 -4.64
N ARG A 432 8.24 -5.35 -4.90
CA ARG A 432 7.54 -5.81 -6.11
C ARG A 432 6.95 -4.66 -6.89
N ASN A 433 7.12 -4.71 -8.20
CA ASN A 433 6.40 -3.90 -9.16
C ASN A 433 5.77 -4.83 -10.21
N LEU A 434 4.48 -4.64 -10.49
CA LEU A 434 3.75 -5.53 -11.41
C LEU A 434 4.29 -5.48 -12.85
N THR A 435 4.96 -4.39 -13.22
CA THR A 435 5.54 -4.18 -14.55
C THR A 435 7.03 -4.55 -14.60
N ASN A 436 7.78 -4.27 -13.53
CA ASN A 436 9.24 -4.38 -13.52
C ASN A 436 9.79 -5.60 -12.75
N GLY A 437 8.92 -6.46 -12.20
CA GLY A 437 9.30 -7.64 -11.44
C GLY A 437 9.70 -7.32 -9.99
N PHE A 438 10.63 -8.08 -9.44
CA PHE A 438 11.09 -7.93 -8.06
C PHE A 438 12.45 -7.22 -7.99
N LEU A 439 12.60 -6.34 -7.01
CA LEU A 439 13.85 -5.69 -6.64
C LEU A 439 14.27 -6.17 -5.25
N TYR A 440 15.52 -6.59 -5.12
CA TYR A 440 16.14 -6.99 -3.87
C TYR A 440 17.29 -6.04 -3.56
N THR A 441 17.25 -5.40 -2.40
CA THR A 441 18.31 -4.48 -1.99
C THR A 441 18.54 -4.50 -0.50
N THR A 442 19.80 -4.40 -0.09
CA THR A 442 20.19 -4.16 1.31
C THR A 442 20.24 -2.67 1.64
N ASN A 443 20.21 -1.81 0.62
CA ASN A 443 20.25 -0.37 0.76
C ASN A 443 18.84 0.18 0.98
N LEU A 444 18.61 0.71 2.18
CA LEU A 444 17.33 1.31 2.56
C LEU A 444 16.95 2.50 1.68
N ALA A 445 17.89 3.37 1.33
CA ALA A 445 17.59 4.52 0.46
C ALA A 445 17.16 4.07 -0.95
N GLU A 446 17.75 2.98 -1.46
CA GLU A 446 17.33 2.39 -2.74
C GLU A 446 15.92 1.78 -2.64
N ALA A 447 15.59 1.13 -1.53
CA ALA A 447 14.24 0.62 -1.28
C ALA A 447 13.20 1.75 -1.19
N GLU A 448 13.50 2.83 -0.47
CA GLU A 448 12.64 4.02 -0.38
C GLU A 448 12.43 4.70 -1.75
N ASN A 449 13.48 4.82 -2.54
CA ASN A 449 13.39 5.33 -3.91
C ASN A 449 12.54 4.40 -4.79
N ALA A 450 12.72 3.09 -4.72
CA ALA A 450 11.91 2.14 -5.47
C ALA A 450 10.42 2.22 -5.09
N VAL A 451 10.09 2.40 -3.80
CA VAL A 451 8.71 2.64 -3.35
C VAL A 451 8.15 3.93 -3.93
N SER A 452 8.94 5.01 -4.00
CA SER A 452 8.52 6.25 -4.65
C SER A 452 8.22 6.06 -6.16
N MET A 453 8.85 5.07 -6.79
CA MET A 453 8.65 4.68 -8.19
C MET A 453 7.51 3.66 -8.38
N GLY A 454 6.70 3.38 -7.36
CA GLY A 454 5.53 2.50 -7.43
C GLY A 454 5.80 1.04 -7.09
N PHE A 455 6.97 0.70 -6.53
CA PHE A 455 7.17 -0.61 -5.93
C PHE A 455 6.43 -0.71 -4.59
N SER A 456 5.94 -1.91 -4.28
CA SER A 456 5.38 -2.24 -2.97
C SER A 456 6.36 -3.13 -2.21
N PHE A 457 6.57 -2.84 -0.93
CA PHE A 457 7.32 -3.74 -0.06
C PHE A 457 6.57 -5.06 0.11
N VAL A 458 7.28 -6.17 -0.03
CA VAL A 458 6.71 -7.52 0.08
C VAL A 458 7.17 -8.17 1.37
N ASP A 459 8.48 -8.29 1.56
CA ASP A 459 9.05 -9.04 2.68
C ASP A 459 10.52 -8.66 2.90
N THR A 460 11.16 -9.24 3.92
CA THR A 460 12.59 -9.14 4.18
C THR A 460 13.25 -10.51 4.17
N LEU A 461 14.29 -10.67 3.35
CA LEU A 461 15.20 -11.81 3.42
C LEU A 461 16.39 -11.43 4.32
N THR A 462 16.99 -12.39 5.02
CA THR A 462 18.16 -12.15 5.88
C THR A 462 19.49 -12.47 5.16
N SER A 463 20.54 -11.67 5.37
CA SER A 463 21.90 -11.87 4.80
C SER A 463 23.03 -11.53 5.80
N SER A 464 24.29 -11.68 5.37
CA SER A 464 25.56 -11.60 6.15
C SER A 464 25.90 -10.24 6.83
N PRO A 465 26.86 -10.16 7.80
CA PRO A 465 27.33 -8.90 8.38
C PRO A 465 28.01 -7.95 7.39
N ILE A 466 28.23 -6.71 7.87
CA ILE A 466 28.75 -5.47 7.26
C ILE A 466 30.10 -5.58 6.50
N SER A 467 30.67 -6.76 6.32
CA SER A 467 31.96 -6.94 5.63
C SER A 467 31.81 -7.92 4.47
N ASN A 468 32.35 -7.58 3.30
CA ASN A 468 32.37 -8.32 2.02
C ASN A 468 32.94 -9.77 2.06
N ILE A 469 32.69 -10.53 3.11
CA ILE A 469 33.28 -11.83 3.45
C ILE A 469 32.44 -13.00 2.87
N GLY A 470 31.24 -12.72 2.34
CA GLY A 470 30.35 -13.71 1.72
C GLY A 470 30.57 -13.94 0.22
N SER A 471 29.80 -14.86 -0.37
CA SER A 471 29.70 -15.03 -1.82
C SER A 471 29.00 -13.81 -2.44
N PRO A 472 29.58 -13.16 -3.47
CA PRO A 472 28.95 -12.02 -4.11
C PRO A 472 27.70 -12.44 -4.88
N VAL A 473 26.64 -11.66 -4.76
CA VAL A 473 25.43 -11.75 -5.60
C VAL A 473 25.46 -10.62 -6.60
N TYR A 474 25.64 -10.97 -7.86
CA TYR A 474 25.58 -10.05 -8.98
C TYR A 474 24.14 -9.64 -9.25
N ARG A 475 23.92 -8.35 -9.45
CA ARG A 475 22.63 -7.76 -9.81
C ARG A 475 22.67 -7.34 -11.26
N LEU A 476 21.77 -7.92 -12.06
CA LEU A 476 21.69 -7.72 -13.50
C LEU A 476 20.33 -7.14 -13.82
N ARG A 477 20.29 -6.08 -14.63
CA ARG A 477 19.04 -5.44 -15.08
C ARG A 477 18.82 -5.69 -16.56
N GLY A 478 17.63 -6.18 -16.90
CA GLY A 478 17.22 -6.41 -18.28
C GLY A 478 15.79 -5.94 -18.53
N ALA A 479 15.30 -6.13 -19.75
CA ALA A 479 13.92 -5.82 -20.13
C ALA A 479 12.86 -6.61 -19.32
N ARG A 480 13.27 -7.69 -18.66
CA ARG A 480 12.44 -8.62 -17.88
C ARG A 480 12.59 -8.43 -16.36
N GLY A 481 13.13 -7.29 -15.94
CA GLY A 481 13.38 -6.96 -14.53
C GLY A 481 14.80 -7.31 -14.09
N TRP A 482 14.96 -7.62 -12.80
CA TRP A 482 16.26 -7.94 -12.20
C TRP A 482 16.50 -9.45 -12.11
N LEU A 483 17.71 -9.85 -12.48
CA LEU A 483 18.27 -11.17 -12.24
C LEU A 483 19.36 -11.03 -11.17
N PHE A 484 19.26 -11.84 -10.12
CA PHE A 484 20.27 -11.99 -9.08
C PHE A 484 20.93 -13.37 -9.23
N THR A 485 22.26 -13.41 -9.22
CA THR A 485 23.03 -14.67 -9.34
C THR A 485 24.33 -14.63 -8.55
N THR A 486 24.70 -15.75 -7.93
CA THR A 486 26.04 -15.97 -7.35
C THR A 486 27.02 -16.56 -8.35
N ASN A 487 26.54 -17.00 -9.53
CA ASN A 487 27.32 -17.72 -10.52
C ASN A 487 27.88 -16.75 -11.59
N PRO A 488 29.21 -16.55 -11.65
CA PRO A 488 29.81 -15.67 -12.65
C PRO A 488 29.55 -16.10 -14.10
N ASN A 489 29.39 -17.40 -14.36
CA ASN A 489 29.07 -17.91 -15.71
C ASN A 489 27.63 -17.58 -16.10
N GLU A 490 26.68 -17.68 -15.16
CA GLU A 490 25.30 -17.26 -15.40
C GLU A 490 25.24 -15.75 -15.68
N ARG A 491 25.97 -14.94 -14.89
CA ARG A 491 26.14 -13.51 -15.15
C ARG A 491 26.67 -13.24 -16.56
N ASN A 492 27.79 -13.87 -16.92
CA ASN A 492 28.42 -13.63 -18.23
C ASN A 492 27.51 -14.07 -19.39
N ASN A 493 26.76 -15.16 -19.23
CA ASN A 493 25.77 -15.59 -20.20
C ASN A 493 24.56 -14.65 -20.28
N ALA A 494 24.07 -14.15 -19.14
CA ALA A 494 22.99 -13.15 -19.08
C ALA A 494 23.34 -11.88 -19.87
N ILE A 495 24.58 -11.39 -19.70
CA ILE A 495 25.08 -10.21 -20.42
C ILE A 495 25.23 -10.53 -21.92
N SER A 496 26.00 -11.55 -22.26
CA SER A 496 26.41 -11.83 -23.64
C SER A 496 25.30 -12.40 -24.54
N ARG A 497 24.35 -13.15 -23.99
CA ARG A 497 23.31 -13.85 -24.78
C ARG A 497 21.92 -13.24 -24.63
N TYR A 498 21.64 -12.59 -23.51
CA TYR A 498 20.28 -12.18 -23.14
C TYR A 498 20.11 -10.67 -22.93
N GLY A 499 21.16 -9.87 -23.17
CA GLY A 499 21.09 -8.41 -23.17
C GLY A 499 20.92 -7.78 -21.79
N TYR A 500 21.29 -8.49 -20.72
CA TYR A 500 21.31 -7.91 -19.38
C TYR A 500 22.47 -6.93 -19.22
N SER A 501 22.21 -5.81 -18.55
CA SER A 501 23.23 -4.91 -18.06
C SER A 501 23.66 -5.33 -16.65
N ASP A 502 24.96 -5.39 -16.41
CA ASP A 502 25.49 -5.65 -15.07
C ASP A 502 25.48 -4.38 -14.23
N GLU A 503 24.73 -4.40 -13.13
CA GLU A 503 24.71 -3.33 -12.13
C GLU A 503 25.77 -3.56 -11.04
N GLY A 504 26.55 -4.65 -11.13
CA GLY A 504 27.61 -5.00 -10.21
C GLY A 504 27.13 -5.90 -9.06
N ILE A 505 27.84 -5.84 -7.94
CA ILE A 505 27.48 -6.63 -6.75
C ILE A 505 26.33 -5.93 -6.04
N GLY A 506 25.16 -6.59 -5.98
CA GLY A 506 23.99 -6.08 -5.26
C GLY A 506 24.11 -6.29 -3.74
N PHE A 507 24.60 -7.46 -3.32
CA PHE A 507 24.82 -7.82 -1.92
C PHE A 507 25.70 -9.08 -1.79
N TYR A 508 26.04 -9.47 -0.56
CA TYR A 508 26.83 -10.67 -0.24
C TYR A 508 26.01 -11.67 0.59
N MET A 509 26.19 -12.97 0.32
CA MET A 509 25.54 -14.09 1.02
C MET A 509 26.55 -14.92 1.81
N ASP A 510 26.24 -15.36 3.03
CA ASP A 510 27.15 -16.20 3.84
C ASP A 510 26.62 -17.58 4.17
N GLY A 511 27.51 -18.42 4.71
CA GLY A 511 27.23 -19.77 5.18
C GLY A 511 26.34 -19.87 6.42
N PHE A 512 25.56 -18.83 6.76
CA PHE A 512 24.44 -18.87 7.72
C PHE A 512 23.13 -18.33 7.11
N SER A 513 23.19 -17.81 5.88
CA SER A 513 22.03 -17.41 5.09
C SER A 513 21.38 -18.69 4.60
N GLY A 514 20.20 -19.04 5.15
CA GLY A 514 19.46 -20.22 4.72
C GLY A 514 19.22 -20.28 3.20
N ARG A 515 18.56 -21.33 2.71
CA ARG A 515 18.36 -21.47 1.26
C ARG A 515 17.53 -20.34 0.69
N ILE A 516 18.01 -19.73 -0.38
CA ILE A 516 17.23 -18.80 -1.20
C ILE A 516 16.85 -19.51 -2.50
N TYR A 517 15.55 -19.78 -2.64
CA TYR A 517 14.97 -20.38 -3.82
C TYR A 517 14.65 -19.30 -4.85
N ARG A 518 14.97 -19.56 -6.12
CA ARG A 518 14.59 -18.74 -7.27
C ARG A 518 13.37 -19.36 -7.95
N LEU A 519 12.40 -18.52 -8.25
CA LEU A 519 11.26 -18.83 -9.10
C LEU A 519 11.32 -17.96 -10.35
N THR A 520 10.88 -18.53 -11.46
CA THR A 520 10.70 -17.84 -12.73
C THR A 520 9.24 -17.86 -13.13
N ASN A 521 8.69 -16.71 -13.46
CA ASN A 521 7.36 -16.62 -14.01
C ASN A 521 7.43 -16.83 -15.53
N VAL A 522 6.79 -17.87 -16.05
CA VAL A 522 6.82 -18.21 -17.48
C VAL A 522 6.08 -17.20 -18.35
N ASP A 523 5.07 -16.52 -17.81
CA ASP A 523 4.24 -15.58 -18.59
C ASP A 523 4.96 -14.24 -18.77
N SER A 524 5.61 -13.75 -17.71
CA SER A 524 6.30 -12.46 -17.69
C SER A 524 7.82 -12.57 -17.86
N SER A 525 8.37 -13.79 -17.80
CA SER A 525 9.81 -14.06 -17.75
C SER A 525 10.55 -13.33 -16.62
N THR A 526 9.85 -13.01 -15.51
CA THR A 526 10.41 -12.32 -14.34
C THR A 526 10.87 -13.31 -13.27
N PHE A 527 11.82 -12.89 -12.42
CA PHE A 527 12.34 -13.71 -11.33
C PHE A 527 11.81 -13.24 -9.97
N LYS A 528 11.61 -14.19 -9.07
CA LYS A 528 11.30 -13.99 -7.65
C LYS A 528 12.21 -14.88 -6.80
N TYR A 529 12.58 -14.41 -5.63
CA TYR A 529 13.43 -15.11 -4.69
C TYR A 529 12.76 -15.19 -3.33
N THR A 530 12.86 -16.34 -2.65
CA THR A 530 12.27 -16.55 -1.32
C THR A 530 13.19 -17.39 -0.45
N GLY A 531 13.30 -17.03 0.83
CA GLY A 531 13.94 -17.86 1.87
C GLY A 531 12.98 -18.84 2.53
N SER A 532 11.67 -18.69 2.31
CA SER A 532 10.63 -19.54 2.90
C SER A 532 10.18 -20.61 1.93
N ILE A 533 10.25 -21.86 2.39
CA ILE A 533 9.75 -23.03 1.66
C ILE A 533 8.22 -23.00 1.52
N GLY A 534 7.49 -22.57 2.56
CA GLY A 534 6.04 -22.41 2.48
C GLY A 534 5.65 -21.38 1.41
N ASN A 535 6.38 -20.28 1.34
CA ASN A 535 6.19 -19.29 0.27
C ASN A 535 6.53 -19.90 -1.09
N LEU A 536 7.63 -20.64 -1.22
CA LEU A 536 7.97 -21.32 -2.47
C LEU A 536 6.81 -22.21 -2.94
N MET A 537 6.32 -23.10 -2.09
CA MET A 537 5.27 -24.05 -2.45
C MET A 537 3.95 -23.36 -2.78
N ASN A 538 3.58 -22.33 -2.03
CA ASN A 538 2.39 -21.52 -2.32
C ASN A 538 2.49 -20.80 -3.66
N ILE A 539 3.68 -20.34 -4.04
CA ILE A 539 3.87 -19.61 -5.30
C ILE A 539 3.94 -20.60 -6.48
N VAL A 540 4.58 -21.76 -6.30
CA VAL A 540 4.80 -22.78 -7.36
C VAL A 540 3.49 -23.36 -7.92
N ASN A 541 2.33 -23.15 -7.28
CA ASN A 541 1.03 -23.59 -7.79
C ASN A 541 0.14 -22.44 -8.29
N THR A 542 0.70 -21.25 -8.51
CA THR A 542 -0.04 -20.07 -9.01
C THR A 542 0.26 -19.80 -10.48
N SER A 543 -0.61 -19.04 -11.15
CA SER A 543 -0.52 -18.73 -12.58
C SER A 543 0.87 -18.22 -12.98
N GLY A 544 1.62 -19.11 -13.62
CA GLY A 544 2.86 -18.81 -14.33
C GLY A 544 4.16 -19.03 -13.54
N TRP A 545 4.17 -19.24 -12.23
CA TRP A 545 5.45 -19.37 -11.50
C TRP A 545 5.99 -20.81 -11.46
N LYS A 546 7.27 -20.98 -11.76
CA LYS A 546 7.98 -22.25 -11.70
C LYS A 546 9.24 -22.12 -10.84
N TYR A 547 9.62 -23.18 -10.16
CA TYR A 547 10.92 -23.26 -9.53
C TYR A 547 12.03 -23.28 -10.60
N ASP A 548 13.06 -22.44 -10.41
CA ASP A 548 14.14 -22.21 -11.38
C ASP A 548 15.53 -22.41 -10.77
N GLY A 549 15.59 -22.99 -9.56
CA GLY A 549 16.84 -23.32 -8.90
C GLY A 549 17.02 -22.62 -7.56
N THR A 550 18.19 -22.84 -6.96
CA THR A 550 18.57 -22.27 -5.68
C THR A 550 19.69 -21.26 -5.91
N LEU A 551 19.44 -19.99 -5.57
CA LEU A 551 20.41 -18.90 -5.72
C LEU A 551 21.61 -19.09 -4.79
N TYR A 552 21.34 -19.56 -3.58
CA TYR A 552 22.35 -19.82 -2.55
C TYR A 552 21.90 -20.98 -1.68
N ASN A 553 22.80 -21.94 -1.44
CA ASN A 553 22.56 -23.08 -0.58
C ASN A 553 23.53 -23.07 0.60
N LEU A 554 22.99 -23.16 1.79
CA LEU A 554 23.78 -23.45 2.98
C LEU A 554 24.35 -24.86 2.83
N ASN A 555 25.66 -25.05 3.01
CA ASN A 555 26.27 -26.39 3.08
C ASN A 555 25.89 -27.05 4.43
N THR A 556 24.60 -27.22 4.70
CA THR A 556 24.13 -28.02 5.84
C THR A 556 24.15 -29.50 5.47
N PRO A 557 24.57 -30.37 6.40
CA PRO A 557 24.51 -31.81 6.18
C PRO A 557 23.07 -32.35 6.11
N LEU A 558 22.08 -31.58 6.61
CA LEU A 558 20.67 -31.93 6.64
C LEU A 558 19.83 -31.00 5.76
N LEU A 559 18.88 -31.57 5.01
CA LEU A 559 17.92 -30.86 4.17
C LEU A 559 16.48 -31.15 4.64
N PRO A 560 15.54 -30.22 4.43
CA PRO A 560 14.13 -30.42 4.78
C PRO A 560 13.50 -31.54 3.93
N VAL A 561 12.71 -32.39 4.58
CA VAL A 561 11.82 -33.36 3.96
C VAL A 561 10.42 -32.76 3.91
N PHE A 562 9.93 -32.53 2.69
CA PHE A 562 8.65 -31.92 2.40
C PHE A 562 7.54 -32.96 2.50
N ARG A 563 6.46 -32.63 3.23
CA ARG A 563 5.25 -33.45 3.33
C ARG A 563 4.12 -32.81 2.54
N PHE A 564 3.46 -33.61 1.73
CA PHE A 564 2.31 -33.23 0.93
C PHE A 564 1.12 -34.12 1.25
N LEU A 565 -0.09 -33.56 1.16
CA LEU A 565 -1.37 -34.25 1.32
C LEU A 565 -2.13 -34.23 -0.01
N SER A 566 -2.60 -35.39 -0.46
CA SER A 566 -3.48 -35.47 -1.62
C SER A 566 -4.93 -35.23 -1.20
N ALA A 567 -5.52 -34.12 -1.62
CA ALA A 567 -6.95 -33.85 -1.43
C ALA A 567 -7.87 -34.92 -2.04
N TYR A 568 -7.39 -35.66 -3.05
CA TYR A 568 -8.17 -36.68 -3.75
C TYR A 568 -8.38 -37.96 -2.94
N ASN A 569 -7.38 -38.40 -2.17
CA ASN A 569 -7.42 -39.70 -1.49
C ASN A 569 -6.89 -39.67 -0.04
N GLY A 570 -6.55 -38.50 0.49
CA GLY A 570 -6.09 -38.30 1.86
C GLY A 570 -4.70 -38.85 2.13
N ARG A 571 -3.89 -39.09 1.09
CA ARG A 571 -2.58 -39.73 1.21
C ARG A 571 -1.42 -38.74 1.29
N HIS A 572 -0.35 -39.13 1.97
CA HIS A 572 0.83 -38.33 2.17
C HIS A 572 1.98 -38.74 1.25
N PHE A 573 2.75 -37.74 0.83
CA PHE A 573 3.97 -37.92 0.06
C PHE A 573 5.12 -37.17 0.71
N TYR A 574 6.29 -37.82 0.79
CA TYR A 574 7.48 -37.30 1.45
C TYR A 574 8.64 -37.28 0.47
N THR A 575 9.31 -36.14 0.35
CA THR A 575 10.51 -36.02 -0.47
C THR A 575 11.48 -34.98 0.07
N ILE A 576 12.77 -35.24 -0.08
CA ILE A 576 13.85 -34.28 0.19
C ILE A 576 14.24 -33.49 -1.07
N ASP A 577 13.84 -33.98 -2.25
CA ASP A 577 14.18 -33.38 -3.54
C ASP A 577 13.18 -32.27 -3.86
N ILE A 578 13.68 -31.05 -3.97
CA ILE A 578 12.88 -29.87 -4.27
C ILE A 578 12.25 -29.92 -5.68
N ASN A 579 12.91 -30.57 -6.64
CA ASN A 579 12.35 -30.73 -7.98
C ASN A 579 11.17 -31.72 -7.94
N GLU A 580 11.31 -32.80 -7.18
CA GLU A 580 10.19 -33.72 -6.97
C GLU A 580 9.04 -33.05 -6.22
N ALA A 581 9.35 -32.29 -5.17
CA ALA A 581 8.36 -31.57 -4.37
C ALA A 581 7.55 -30.59 -5.23
N THR A 582 8.22 -29.78 -6.05
CA THR A 582 7.56 -28.83 -6.97
C THR A 582 6.75 -29.55 -8.05
N ASN A 583 7.21 -30.70 -8.54
CA ASN A 583 6.46 -31.53 -9.49
C ASN A 583 5.20 -32.16 -8.87
N ILE A 584 5.26 -32.60 -7.61
CA ILE A 584 4.12 -33.15 -6.88
C ILE A 584 3.08 -32.06 -6.60
N SER A 585 3.55 -30.89 -6.18
CA SER A 585 2.77 -29.68 -6.01
C SER A 585 1.98 -29.33 -7.29
N ASN A 586 2.66 -29.29 -8.44
CA ASN A 586 2.05 -29.06 -9.76
C ASN A 586 1.02 -30.13 -10.19
N LYS A 587 1.05 -31.31 -9.60
CA LYS A 587 0.06 -32.39 -9.83
C LYS A 587 -1.16 -32.28 -8.92
N GLY A 588 -1.30 -31.18 -8.17
CA GLY A 588 -2.45 -30.89 -7.31
C GLY A 588 -2.38 -31.55 -5.93
N TRP A 589 -1.19 -31.87 -5.43
CA TRP A 589 -0.99 -32.25 -4.04
C TRP A 589 -0.72 -31.01 -3.20
N ASP A 590 -1.37 -30.93 -2.04
CA ASP A 590 -1.26 -29.78 -1.15
C ASP A 590 0.01 -29.91 -0.31
N TYR A 591 0.88 -28.91 -0.38
CA TYR A 591 2.02 -28.83 0.53
C TYR A 591 1.50 -28.59 1.95
N GLU A 592 1.90 -29.46 2.87
CA GLU A 592 1.43 -29.41 4.24
C GLU A 592 2.46 -28.72 5.14
N ALA A 593 3.69 -29.25 5.17
CA ALA A 593 4.77 -28.74 6.02
C ALA A 593 6.14 -29.31 5.64
N VAL A 594 7.20 -28.79 6.26
CA VAL A 594 8.44 -29.55 6.45
C VAL A 594 8.20 -30.52 7.59
N ALA A 595 8.18 -31.82 7.31
CA ALA A 595 7.94 -32.83 8.35
C ALA A 595 9.14 -32.95 9.29
N PHE A 596 10.36 -32.90 8.74
CA PHE A 596 11.62 -33.00 9.46
C PHE A 596 12.82 -32.69 8.56
N TYR A 597 14.04 -32.74 9.10
CA TYR A 597 15.30 -32.58 8.37
C TYR A 597 16.08 -33.90 8.34
N ALA A 598 16.59 -34.29 7.17
CA ALA A 598 17.30 -35.54 6.95
C ALA A 598 18.53 -35.33 6.06
N SER A 599 19.46 -36.29 6.03
CA SER A 599 20.63 -36.20 5.16
C SER A 599 20.31 -36.71 3.76
N THR A 600 21.00 -36.21 2.74
CA THR A 600 20.93 -36.75 1.37
C THR A 600 21.98 -37.82 1.09
N SER A 601 22.92 -38.07 2.00
CA SER A 601 24.03 -38.99 1.74
C SER A 601 24.61 -39.72 2.94
N GLN A 602 24.25 -39.36 4.19
CA GLN A 602 24.86 -39.90 5.40
C GLN A 602 23.83 -40.54 6.32
N GLY A 603 24.09 -41.77 6.77
CA GLY A 603 23.25 -42.51 7.72
C GLY A 603 22.60 -43.75 7.11
N GLN A 604 21.50 -44.21 7.72
CA GLN A 604 20.71 -45.34 7.23
C GLN A 604 19.76 -44.88 6.10
N PRO A 605 19.71 -45.59 4.97
CA PRO A 605 18.82 -45.22 3.87
C PRO A 605 17.34 -45.46 4.23
N VAL A 606 16.47 -44.52 3.85
CA VAL A 606 15.02 -44.70 3.83
C VAL A 606 14.61 -45.04 2.40
N TYR A 607 14.08 -46.25 2.23
CA TYR A 607 13.56 -46.76 0.97
C TYR A 607 12.13 -46.28 0.76
N ARG A 608 11.83 -45.72 -0.43
CA ARG A 608 10.46 -45.43 -0.85
C ARG A 608 9.94 -46.53 -1.77
N LEU A 609 8.78 -47.08 -1.41
CA LEU A 609 8.06 -48.11 -2.15
C LEU A 609 6.72 -47.55 -2.58
N ARG A 610 6.28 -47.88 -3.81
CA ARG A 610 4.98 -47.46 -4.34
C ARG A 610 4.13 -48.62 -4.83
N PHE A 611 2.86 -48.64 -4.45
CA PHE A 611 1.84 -49.51 -5.04
C PHE A 611 0.60 -48.68 -5.39
N SER A 612 0.29 -48.54 -6.68
CA SER A 612 -0.74 -47.59 -7.15
C SER A 612 -0.42 -46.17 -6.63
N ASN A 613 -1.31 -45.55 -5.86
CA ASN A 613 -1.12 -44.26 -5.19
C ASN A 613 -0.71 -44.40 -3.70
N LYS A 614 -0.26 -45.57 -3.23
CA LYS A 614 0.17 -45.81 -1.84
C LYS A 614 1.69 -45.73 -1.76
N TYR A 615 2.20 -45.08 -0.72
CA TYR A 615 3.64 -44.94 -0.47
C TYR A 615 4.00 -45.54 0.89
N LEU A 616 5.09 -46.29 0.91
CA LEU A 616 5.70 -46.83 2.13
C LEU A 616 7.14 -46.33 2.21
N TYR A 617 7.50 -45.82 3.39
CA TYR A 617 8.84 -45.34 3.71
C TYR A 617 9.40 -46.21 4.83
N THR A 618 10.53 -46.87 4.59
CA THR A 618 11.10 -47.80 5.56
C THR A 618 12.62 -47.83 5.53
N VAL A 619 13.23 -48.01 6.70
CA VAL A 619 14.65 -48.32 6.86
C VAL A 619 14.93 -49.83 6.88
N SER A 620 13.88 -50.65 6.93
CA SER A 620 13.98 -52.11 7.01
C SER A 620 14.11 -52.73 5.62
N GLU A 621 15.31 -53.24 5.33
CA GLU A 621 15.60 -53.99 4.11
C GLU A 621 14.66 -55.20 3.95
N ASN A 622 14.30 -55.86 5.06
CA ASN A 622 13.39 -57.00 5.03
C ASN A 622 11.94 -56.58 4.73
N GLU A 623 11.47 -55.44 5.25
CA GLU A 623 10.15 -54.89 4.92
C GLU A 623 10.09 -54.48 3.44
N LYS A 624 11.14 -53.83 2.94
CA LYS A 624 11.30 -53.50 1.51
C LYS A 624 11.20 -54.76 0.63
N ASN A 625 11.97 -55.79 0.95
CA ASN A 625 12.00 -57.03 0.16
C ASN A 625 10.67 -57.79 0.19
N ASN A 626 9.97 -57.80 1.34
CA ASN A 626 8.63 -58.36 1.44
C ASN A 626 7.59 -57.53 0.67
N ALA A 627 7.66 -56.18 0.76
CA ALA A 627 6.78 -55.28 0.01
C ALA A 627 6.85 -55.54 -1.50
N ILE A 628 8.05 -55.76 -2.04
CA ILE A 628 8.28 -56.08 -3.44
C ILE A 628 7.78 -57.49 -3.79
N SER A 629 8.29 -58.50 -3.08
CA SER A 629 8.09 -59.91 -3.46
C SER A 629 6.69 -60.44 -3.17
N LYS A 630 6.03 -59.96 -2.10
CA LYS A 630 4.72 -60.46 -1.64
C LYS A 630 3.58 -59.48 -1.92
N TYR A 631 3.83 -58.18 -1.76
CA TYR A 631 2.79 -57.16 -1.79
C TYR A 631 2.81 -56.29 -3.06
N LYS A 632 3.62 -56.66 -4.06
CA LYS A 632 3.69 -56.06 -5.40
C LYS A 632 4.05 -54.58 -5.43
N TYR A 633 4.68 -54.05 -4.38
CA TYR A 633 5.21 -52.69 -4.41
C TYR A 633 6.38 -52.59 -5.40
N SER A 634 6.46 -51.46 -6.10
CA SER A 634 7.62 -51.08 -6.89
C SER A 634 8.62 -50.31 -6.01
N TYR A 635 9.90 -50.64 -6.12
CA TYR A 635 10.96 -49.90 -5.44
C TYR A 635 11.30 -48.62 -6.21
N GLU A 636 11.17 -47.47 -5.56
CA GLU A 636 11.44 -46.16 -6.18
C GLU A 636 12.82 -45.59 -5.83
N GLY A 637 13.56 -46.24 -4.92
CA GLY A 637 14.91 -45.83 -4.54
C GLY A 637 15.04 -45.40 -3.08
N VAL A 638 16.22 -44.86 -2.76
CA VAL A 638 16.52 -44.20 -1.49
C VAL A 638 16.12 -42.74 -1.61
N VAL A 639 15.26 -42.26 -0.70
CA VAL A 639 14.74 -40.88 -0.74
C VAL A 639 15.49 -39.92 0.18
N TYR A 640 16.02 -40.40 1.30
CA TYR A 640 16.87 -39.65 2.22
C TYR A 640 17.51 -40.63 3.22
N TYR A 641 18.43 -40.12 4.03
CA TYR A 641 19.17 -40.87 5.04
C TYR A 641 18.90 -40.33 6.43
N VAL A 642 18.75 -41.25 7.37
CA VAL A 642 18.32 -41.00 8.75
C VAL A 642 19.33 -41.59 9.74
N SER A 643 19.22 -41.24 11.01
CA SER A 643 20.14 -41.71 12.05
C SER A 643 19.91 -43.18 12.39
N ILE A 644 20.99 -43.84 12.77
CA ILE A 644 21.00 -45.19 13.36
C ILE A 644 20.90 -45.16 14.89
N SER A 645 21.01 -44.00 15.53
CA SER A 645 20.97 -43.87 16.98
C SER A 645 19.54 -43.77 17.49
N SER A 646 19.18 -44.58 18.48
CA SER A 646 17.87 -44.49 19.14
C SER A 646 17.76 -43.34 20.14
N THR A 647 18.86 -42.64 20.43
CA THR A 647 18.86 -41.42 21.28
C THR A 647 18.53 -40.16 20.51
N ASP A 648 18.49 -40.25 19.18
CA ASP A 648 18.20 -39.15 18.28
C ASP A 648 16.67 -38.91 18.16
N THR A 649 16.26 -37.89 17.41
CA THR A 649 14.84 -37.48 17.38
C THR A 649 13.99 -38.55 16.69
N PRO A 650 13.00 -39.17 17.38
CA PRO A 650 12.20 -40.22 16.77
C PRO A 650 11.24 -39.67 15.72
N VAL A 651 11.01 -40.44 14.66
CA VAL A 651 9.92 -40.26 13.71
C VAL A 651 8.93 -41.40 13.90
N TYR A 652 7.72 -41.04 14.28
CA TYR A 652 6.62 -41.96 14.53
C TYR A 652 5.96 -42.34 13.20
N ARG A 653 5.73 -43.65 13.00
CA ARG A 653 4.95 -44.17 11.88
C ARG A 653 3.54 -44.49 12.37
N LEU A 654 2.55 -43.92 11.71
CA LEU A 654 1.13 -44.09 12.01
C LEU A 654 0.41 -44.70 10.81
N GLN A 655 -0.48 -45.65 11.05
CA GLN A 655 -1.31 -46.26 10.01
C GLN A 655 -2.74 -45.75 10.10
N GLY A 656 -3.21 -45.13 9.01
CA GLY A 656 -4.57 -44.62 8.86
C GLY A 656 -5.50 -45.58 8.11
N GLY A 657 -6.75 -45.16 7.89
CA GLY A 657 -7.67 -45.88 6.99
C GLY A 657 -7.17 -45.89 5.53
N ASN A 658 -7.58 -46.88 4.74
CA ASN A 658 -7.19 -47.07 3.32
C ASN A 658 -5.70 -47.41 3.08
N ASP A 659 -5.03 -48.01 4.06
CA ASP A 659 -3.60 -48.38 4.07
C ASP A 659 -2.65 -47.18 3.87
N GLU A 660 -2.99 -46.08 4.52
CA GLU A 660 -2.22 -44.83 4.50
C GLU A 660 -1.17 -44.82 5.62
N TYR A 661 0.04 -44.33 5.31
CA TYR A 661 1.11 -44.16 6.29
C TYR A 661 1.43 -42.68 6.51
N PHE A 662 1.37 -42.27 7.76
CA PHE A 662 1.73 -40.93 8.21
C PHE A 662 2.99 -40.96 9.08
N TYR A 663 3.89 -40.00 8.84
CA TYR A 663 5.20 -39.92 9.49
C TYR A 663 5.40 -38.53 10.08
N THR A 664 5.73 -38.48 11.38
CA THR A 664 5.96 -37.23 12.09
C THR A 664 7.01 -37.36 13.18
N SER A 665 7.85 -36.35 13.36
CA SER A 665 8.73 -36.22 14.53
C SER A 665 8.06 -35.50 15.71
N SER A 666 6.87 -34.93 15.51
CA SER A 666 6.14 -34.21 16.53
C SER A 666 5.27 -35.15 17.35
N VAL A 667 5.57 -35.22 18.65
CA VAL A 667 4.78 -35.97 19.63
C VAL A 667 3.33 -35.45 19.67
N ILE A 668 3.16 -34.13 19.58
CA ILE A 668 1.84 -33.48 19.61
C ILE A 668 1.03 -33.88 18.37
N GLU A 669 1.63 -33.83 17.19
CA GLU A 669 0.97 -34.18 15.93
C GLU A 669 0.59 -35.67 15.88
N ARG A 670 1.48 -36.54 16.38
CA ARG A 670 1.20 -37.97 16.54
C ARG A 670 -0.04 -38.20 17.41
N ASP A 671 -0.08 -37.57 18.58
CA ASP A 671 -1.17 -37.77 19.54
C ASP A 671 -2.50 -37.22 19.01
N ASP A 672 -2.45 -36.12 18.24
CA ASP A 672 -3.62 -35.54 17.58
C ASP A 672 -4.15 -36.43 16.45
N ALA A 673 -3.26 -36.96 15.60
CA ALA A 673 -3.57 -37.93 14.55
C ALA A 673 -4.30 -39.16 15.10
N ILE A 674 -3.84 -39.69 16.23
CA ILE A 674 -4.45 -40.86 16.90
C ILE A 674 -5.83 -40.49 17.47
N ARG A 675 -5.92 -39.37 18.20
CA ARG A 675 -7.12 -39.00 18.94
C ARG A 675 -8.28 -38.56 18.04
N HIS A 676 -7.97 -37.79 17.00
CA HIS A 676 -9.00 -37.10 16.20
C HIS A 676 -9.16 -37.66 14.79
N TYR A 677 -8.12 -38.29 14.22
CA TYR A 677 -8.10 -38.67 12.81
C TYR A 677 -8.03 -40.19 12.57
N ARG A 678 -8.28 -40.99 13.62
CA ARG A 678 -8.38 -42.46 13.56
C ARG A 678 -7.12 -43.19 13.09
N TYR A 679 -5.95 -42.56 13.26
CA TYR A 679 -4.68 -43.23 13.04
C TYR A 679 -4.34 -44.19 14.19
N ARG A 680 -3.64 -45.27 13.88
CA ARG A 680 -3.05 -46.19 14.86
C ARG A 680 -1.54 -46.04 14.85
N SER A 681 -0.92 -46.00 16.02
CA SER A 681 0.54 -45.96 16.10
C SER A 681 1.16 -47.31 15.84
N GLU A 682 2.12 -47.34 14.92
CA GLU A 682 3.02 -48.49 14.71
C GLU A 682 4.36 -48.33 15.47
N GLY A 683 4.54 -47.20 16.15
CA GLY A 683 5.73 -46.90 16.95
C GLY A 683 6.73 -46.02 16.22
N VAL A 684 8.00 -46.12 16.61
CA VAL A 684 9.09 -45.37 15.97
C VAL A 684 9.48 -46.09 14.69
N GLY A 685 9.34 -45.41 13.56
CA GLY A 685 9.76 -45.92 12.25
C GLY A 685 11.28 -45.78 12.02
N PHE A 686 11.84 -44.65 12.43
CA PHE A 686 13.28 -44.33 12.33
C PHE A 686 13.62 -43.08 13.17
N TYR A 687 14.91 -42.72 13.26
CA TYR A 687 15.41 -41.60 14.05
C TYR A 687 16.12 -40.57 13.16
N LEU A 688 16.02 -39.28 13.45
CA LEU A 688 16.63 -38.21 12.66
C LEU A 688 17.93 -37.74 13.32
N PRO A 689 19.02 -37.58 12.55
CA PRO A 689 20.29 -37.13 13.10
C PRO A 689 20.14 -35.82 13.86
N THR A 690 20.79 -35.71 15.00
CA THR A 690 20.90 -34.46 15.76
C THR A 690 21.71 -33.46 14.95
N GLY A 691 21.03 -32.46 14.38
CA GLY A 691 21.65 -31.32 13.71
C GLY A 691 21.38 -30.05 14.50
N ASN A 692 22.47 -29.36 14.88
CA ASN A 692 22.52 -28.09 15.63
C ASN A 692 21.48 -27.04 15.22
#